data_AF-A0A1X7C1R0-F1
#
_entry.id   AF-A0A1X7C1R0-F1
#
_cell.length_a   1.000
_cell.length_b   1.000
_cell.length_c   1.000
_cell.angle_alpha   90.00
_cell.angle_beta   90.00
_cell.angle_gamma   90.00
#
_symmetry.space_group_name_H-M   'P 1'
#
loop_
_entity.id
_entity.type
_entity.pdbx_description
1 polymer ?
#
loop_
_entity_poly.entity_id
_entity_poly.type
_entity_poly.pdbx_seq_one_letter_code
_entity_poly.pdbx_strand_id
1 'polypeptide(L)'
;MKFNKLFNHWTYETFPPGRLLRRRYNSFKMLMDLEEECLHIISRIEDIGFGLSEVDWANVEKLSIDLGNKVHLMLEQLQSMNPIRFMDLMDYYNKINFYVRMAVTVPDPDISMPFTLALSESAKHTAHAGANAVVLARIISETDINVLDGMVISSGVYNYFIEANDLRVHIDHILESVTSTDPEQLKNTSEALISVFVKAQMPEAITNELEIAALETAKGGNLLILSASVTPEDESCILPENSTIIHNVNPQDIVSAWKKAVLCKFSPESIKARIKLGYSNRETPVAVIIQPEIKTQDSGSLETLHNPETDLPPADQETGCSAVLSDNDSDPFIFSRRKKQRRLSNPEKQSLSLHSAKTINANGCEIEKMLGVPQKCKWITDLRNRVFITSAEPYPNKGVRAVDRMKRTLQYIANLKISAQNTEMFLPEKSKSMYDLVRFANEKAISEMFSLISKEGLGLDGAKHLTARQPISLTVLNLQEGLFTTAAGKMEISPDDIKSVPMWALWFGLGAKRPGWSEENSIEGYAILSKTYLNIKLKSEKDLSEIDTVCDQDYSKNHIHFRFKGGDGSADERIARIEFIKKVLIPVGFEIENQGDLIEAVHKESTEAEIQKKLATIGHIIAHIAISKPVAQNKQQAASEAAIFIANLN
;
A
#
# COMPACT_ATOMS: atom_id res chain seq x y z
N MET A 1 -19.91 11.07 -12.93
CA MET A 1 -20.88 12.14 -12.51
C MET A 1 -21.85 12.65 -13.61
N LYS A 2 -22.65 11.78 -14.28
CA LYS A 2 -23.78 12.20 -15.16
C LYS A 2 -25.03 11.29 -15.16
N PHE A 3 -24.96 10.04 -14.67
CA PHE A 3 -26.12 9.17 -14.39
C PHE A 3 -27.23 9.92 -13.62
N ASN A 4 -26.81 10.73 -12.66
CA ASN A 4 -27.67 11.44 -11.73
C ASN A 4 -28.56 12.54 -12.32
N LYS A 5 -28.27 13.09 -13.51
CA LYS A 5 -29.09 14.18 -14.09
C LYS A 5 -30.15 13.66 -15.06
N LEU A 6 -29.80 12.71 -15.92
CA LEU A 6 -30.77 12.06 -16.81
C LEU A 6 -31.71 11.16 -16.02
N PHE A 7 -31.21 10.26 -15.17
CA PHE A 7 -32.10 9.39 -14.40
C PHE A 7 -33.04 10.17 -13.46
N ASN A 8 -32.57 11.30 -12.89
CA ASN A 8 -33.43 12.21 -12.12
C ASN A 8 -34.52 12.87 -12.99
N HIS A 9 -34.18 13.39 -14.17
CA HIS A 9 -35.16 14.08 -15.03
C HIS A 9 -36.31 13.15 -15.45
N TRP A 10 -35.97 11.91 -15.81
CA TRP A 10 -36.92 10.91 -16.28
C TRP A 10 -37.77 10.33 -15.14
N THR A 11 -37.20 10.17 -13.95
CA THR A 11 -37.93 9.66 -12.78
C THR A 11 -38.98 10.65 -12.25
N TYR A 12 -38.78 11.96 -12.41
CA TYR A 12 -39.79 12.96 -12.08
C TYR A 12 -41.04 12.89 -12.99
N GLU A 13 -40.90 12.41 -14.22
CA GLU A 13 -42.01 12.29 -15.18
C GLU A 13 -42.71 10.93 -15.14
N THR A 14 -42.02 9.85 -14.76
CA THR A 14 -42.54 8.46 -14.86
C THR A 14 -42.99 7.84 -13.53
N PHE A 15 -42.55 8.34 -12.37
CA PHE A 15 -42.97 7.80 -11.07
C PHE A 15 -44.01 8.71 -10.39
N PRO A 16 -45.27 8.25 -10.16
CA PRO A 16 -46.24 8.99 -9.37
C PRO A 16 -45.70 9.30 -7.96
N PRO A 17 -46.04 10.46 -7.37
CA PRO A 17 -45.37 11.00 -6.18
C PRO A 17 -45.81 10.31 -4.88
N GLY A 18 -45.39 9.07 -4.66
CA GLY A 18 -45.41 8.43 -3.35
C GLY A 18 -44.13 8.75 -2.57
N ARG A 19 -44.23 9.37 -1.38
CA ARG A 19 -43.06 9.70 -0.51
C ARG A 19 -42.15 8.49 -0.23
N LEU A 20 -42.73 7.29 -0.13
CA LEU A 20 -42.01 6.03 0.13
C LEU A 20 -41.13 5.59 -1.07
N LEU A 21 -41.63 5.69 -2.29
CA LEU A 21 -40.90 5.26 -3.49
C LEU A 21 -39.70 6.19 -3.74
N ARG A 22 -39.90 7.50 -3.57
CA ARG A 22 -38.84 8.51 -3.68
C ARG A 22 -37.72 8.29 -2.66
N ARG A 23 -38.06 7.93 -1.41
CA ARG A 23 -37.06 7.65 -0.36
C ARG A 23 -36.20 6.43 -0.72
N ARG A 24 -36.82 5.33 -1.16
CA ARG A 24 -36.09 4.11 -1.55
C ARG A 24 -35.19 4.35 -2.76
N TYR A 25 -35.68 5.10 -3.75
CA TYR A 25 -34.88 5.51 -4.90
C TYR A 25 -33.67 6.37 -4.51
N ASN A 26 -33.87 7.39 -3.68
CA ASN A 26 -32.75 8.22 -3.22
C ASN A 26 -31.71 7.39 -2.45
N SER A 27 -32.16 6.42 -1.65
CA SER A 27 -31.27 5.50 -0.93
C SER A 27 -30.49 4.62 -1.91
N PHE A 28 -31.15 4.05 -2.92
CA PHE A 28 -30.50 3.28 -3.99
C PHE A 28 -29.43 4.09 -4.72
N LYS A 29 -29.74 5.33 -5.11
CA LYS A 29 -28.80 6.23 -5.78
C LYS A 29 -27.57 6.53 -4.92
N MET A 30 -27.77 6.87 -3.66
CA MET A 30 -26.68 7.09 -2.71
C MET A 30 -25.83 5.83 -2.53
N LEU A 31 -26.45 4.66 -2.50
CA LEU A 31 -25.76 3.37 -2.41
C LEU A 31 -24.84 3.12 -3.62
N MET A 32 -25.30 3.46 -4.82
CA MET A 32 -24.51 3.31 -6.06
C MET A 32 -23.31 4.26 -6.09
N ASP A 33 -23.49 5.52 -5.65
CA ASP A 33 -22.39 6.47 -5.52
C ASP A 33 -21.36 5.98 -4.47
N LEU A 34 -21.81 5.40 -3.35
CA LEU A 34 -20.94 4.82 -2.32
C LEU A 34 -20.22 3.55 -2.77
N GLU A 35 -20.84 2.71 -3.59
CA GLU A 35 -20.20 1.52 -4.18
C GLU A 35 -18.96 1.93 -4.96
N GLU A 36 -19.08 2.93 -5.84
CA GLU A 36 -17.99 3.45 -6.65
C GLU A 36 -16.79 3.84 -5.78
N GLU A 37 -17.03 4.67 -4.76
CA GLU A 37 -15.99 5.07 -3.81
C GLU A 37 -15.34 3.88 -3.10
N CYS A 38 -16.12 2.87 -2.69
CA CYS A 38 -15.59 1.66 -2.07
C CYS A 38 -14.67 0.88 -3.02
N LEU A 39 -15.05 0.73 -4.29
CA LEU A 39 -14.26 -0.01 -5.28
C LEU A 39 -12.92 0.69 -5.58
N HIS A 40 -12.89 2.02 -5.61
CA HIS A 40 -11.65 2.80 -5.73
C HIS A 40 -10.72 2.58 -4.53
N ILE A 41 -11.26 2.63 -3.30
CA ILE A 41 -10.46 2.42 -2.09
C ILE A 41 -9.94 0.97 -2.05
N ILE A 42 -10.78 -0.03 -2.35
CA ILE A 42 -10.36 -1.43 -2.42
C ILE A 42 -9.24 -1.61 -3.45
N SER A 43 -9.40 -1.04 -4.65
CA SER A 43 -8.36 -1.08 -5.69
C SER A 43 -7.04 -0.45 -5.21
N ARG A 44 -7.10 0.69 -4.50
CA ARG A 44 -5.90 1.31 -3.93
C ARG A 44 -5.18 0.39 -2.95
N ILE A 45 -5.92 -0.29 -2.06
CA ILE A 45 -5.37 -1.21 -1.08
C ILE A 45 -4.79 -2.46 -1.77
N GLU A 46 -5.44 -2.96 -2.82
CA GLU A 46 -4.92 -4.04 -3.67
C GLU A 46 -3.58 -3.66 -4.30
N ASP A 47 -3.46 -2.47 -4.90
CA ASP A 47 -2.21 -1.99 -5.50
C ASP A 47 -1.05 -1.98 -4.50
N ILE A 48 -1.30 -1.52 -3.28
CA ILE A 48 -0.30 -1.50 -2.21
C ILE A 48 0.08 -2.94 -1.84
N GLY A 49 -0.90 -3.82 -1.65
CA GLY A 49 -0.66 -5.21 -1.28
C GLY A 49 -0.04 -6.09 -2.37
N PHE A 50 -0.12 -5.67 -3.63
CA PHE A 50 0.61 -6.28 -4.74
C PHE A 50 1.98 -5.63 -4.99
N GLY A 51 2.36 -4.63 -4.20
CA GLY A 51 3.66 -3.93 -4.32
C GLY A 51 3.74 -3.02 -5.55
N LEU A 52 2.60 -2.63 -6.13
CA LEU A 52 2.52 -1.68 -7.25
C LEU A 52 2.62 -0.23 -6.76
N SER A 53 2.35 0.00 -5.48
CA SER A 53 2.46 1.31 -4.83
C SER A 53 3.16 1.17 -3.48
N GLU A 54 4.23 1.94 -3.27
CA GLU A 54 4.90 2.06 -1.97
C GLU A 54 4.30 3.25 -1.22
N VAL A 55 3.61 3.00 -0.10
CA VAL A 55 2.95 4.04 0.72
C VAL A 55 3.32 3.91 2.18
N ASP A 56 3.08 4.95 2.96
CA ASP A 56 3.19 4.85 4.41
C ASP A 56 2.07 3.98 5.02
N TRP A 57 2.36 3.28 6.11
CA TRP A 57 1.35 2.47 6.82
C TRP A 57 0.18 3.32 7.35
N ALA A 58 0.42 4.58 7.73
CA ALA A 58 -0.65 5.51 8.11
C ALA A 58 -1.67 5.72 6.97
N ASN A 59 -1.22 5.72 5.71
CA ASN A 59 -2.12 5.77 4.55
C ASN A 59 -2.97 4.50 4.44
N VAL A 60 -2.40 3.31 4.69
CA VAL A 60 -3.13 2.03 4.69
C VAL A 60 -4.20 2.00 5.78
N GLU A 61 -3.88 2.45 6.99
CA GLU A 61 -4.84 2.57 8.10
C GLU A 61 -5.99 3.51 7.73
N LYS A 62 -5.69 4.69 7.19
CA LYS A 62 -6.68 5.65 6.72
C LYS A 62 -7.61 5.07 5.66
N LEU A 63 -7.06 4.48 4.59
CA LEU A 63 -7.85 3.86 3.53
C LEU A 63 -8.79 2.78 4.09
N SER A 64 -8.32 2.01 5.07
CA SER A 64 -9.13 0.96 5.71
C SER A 64 -10.26 1.54 6.56
N ILE A 65 -10.01 2.64 7.28
CA ILE A 65 -11.05 3.38 8.03
C ILE A 65 -12.08 3.99 7.08
N ASP A 66 -11.61 4.65 6.02
CA ASP A 66 -12.47 5.27 5.01
C ASP A 66 -13.36 4.24 4.33
N LEU A 67 -12.79 3.09 3.93
CA LEU A 67 -13.58 1.97 3.39
C LEU A 67 -14.62 1.49 4.39
N GLY A 68 -14.24 1.27 5.64
CA GLY A 68 -15.15 0.86 6.70
C GLY A 68 -16.33 1.83 6.86
N ASN A 69 -16.07 3.14 6.84
CA ASN A 69 -17.12 4.17 6.93
C ASN A 69 -18.03 4.18 5.70
N LYS A 70 -17.47 4.03 4.50
CA LYS A 70 -18.25 4.02 3.25
C LYS A 70 -19.12 2.78 3.13
N VAL A 71 -18.59 1.61 3.48
CA VAL A 71 -19.36 0.36 3.54
C VAL A 71 -20.49 0.48 4.57
N HIS A 72 -20.23 1.04 5.75
CA HIS A 72 -21.27 1.28 6.76
C HIS A 72 -22.44 2.10 6.19
N LEU A 73 -22.14 3.27 5.64
CA LEU A 73 -23.15 4.16 5.04
C LEU A 73 -23.92 3.48 3.90
N MET A 74 -23.23 2.66 3.10
CA MET A 74 -23.83 1.92 2.00
C MET A 74 -24.83 0.87 2.50
N LEU A 75 -24.52 0.15 3.59
CA LEU A 75 -25.43 -0.81 4.21
C LEU A 75 -26.63 -0.12 4.88
N GLU A 76 -26.44 1.07 5.47
CA GLU A 76 -27.55 1.89 5.98
C GLU A 76 -28.52 2.29 4.86
N GLN A 77 -28.02 2.62 3.66
CA GLN A 77 -28.89 2.90 2.51
C GLN A 77 -29.71 1.67 2.12
N LEU A 78 -29.09 0.48 2.11
CA LEU A 78 -29.81 -0.76 1.82
C LEU A 78 -30.88 -1.07 2.88
N GLN A 79 -30.58 -0.85 4.16
CA GLN A 79 -31.57 -0.95 5.24
C GLN A 79 -32.70 0.06 5.09
N SER A 80 -32.41 1.30 4.69
CA SER A 80 -33.44 2.32 4.38
C SER A 80 -34.36 1.90 3.23
N MET A 81 -33.84 1.13 2.26
CA MET A 81 -34.66 0.56 1.18
C MET A 81 -35.64 -0.51 1.71
N ASN A 82 -35.16 -1.42 2.56
CA ASN A 82 -36.00 -2.47 3.15
C ASN A 82 -35.52 -2.90 4.56
N PRO A 83 -36.04 -2.27 5.63
CA PRO A 83 -35.53 -2.48 6.98
C PRO A 83 -35.71 -3.91 7.51
N ILE A 84 -36.81 -4.56 7.14
CA ILE A 84 -37.14 -5.91 7.64
C ILE A 84 -36.21 -6.95 7.02
N ARG A 85 -35.92 -6.84 5.73
CA ARG A 85 -35.09 -7.82 5.01
C ARG A 85 -33.61 -7.76 5.43
N PHE A 86 -33.14 -6.60 5.87
CA PHE A 86 -31.71 -6.33 6.12
C PHE A 86 -31.42 -5.93 7.56
N MET A 87 -32.26 -6.31 8.52
CA MET A 87 -32.14 -5.93 9.93
C MET A 87 -30.76 -6.30 10.53
N ASP A 88 -30.27 -7.50 10.23
CA ASP A 88 -29.04 -8.06 10.85
C ASP A 88 -27.73 -7.68 10.09
N LEU A 89 -27.84 -6.88 9.03
CA LEU A 89 -26.71 -6.59 8.12
C LEU A 89 -25.51 -5.92 8.83
N MET A 90 -25.80 -5.13 9.86
CA MET A 90 -24.79 -4.37 10.60
C MET A 90 -23.92 -5.27 11.50
N ASP A 91 -24.43 -6.42 11.94
CA ASP A 91 -23.64 -7.35 12.75
C ASP A 91 -22.49 -7.98 11.94
N TYR A 92 -22.77 -8.32 10.67
CA TYR A 92 -21.74 -8.82 9.75
C TYR A 92 -20.71 -7.75 9.41
N TYR A 93 -21.17 -6.51 9.21
CA TYR A 93 -20.27 -5.36 9.06
C TYR A 93 -19.36 -5.18 10.27
N ASN A 94 -19.93 -5.13 11.49
CA ASN A 94 -19.16 -4.93 12.71
C ASN A 94 -18.09 -6.01 12.90
N LYS A 95 -18.45 -7.28 12.61
CA LYS A 95 -17.52 -8.41 12.67
C LYS A 95 -16.38 -8.27 11.65
N ILE A 96 -16.67 -7.99 10.39
CA ILE A 96 -15.65 -7.86 9.34
C ILE A 96 -14.77 -6.63 9.61
N ASN A 97 -15.37 -5.49 9.96
CA ASN A 97 -14.67 -4.26 10.29
C ASN A 97 -13.73 -4.43 11.49
N PHE A 98 -14.14 -5.20 12.50
CA PHE A 98 -13.27 -5.55 13.61
C PHE A 98 -12.01 -6.30 13.14
N TYR A 99 -12.14 -7.31 12.28
CA TYR A 99 -10.99 -8.04 11.75
C TYR A 99 -10.10 -7.18 10.84
N VAL A 100 -10.69 -6.30 10.04
CA VAL A 100 -9.94 -5.31 9.24
C VAL A 100 -9.10 -4.42 10.16
N ARG A 101 -9.73 -3.82 11.18
CA ARG A 101 -9.03 -2.98 12.17
C ARG A 101 -7.91 -3.74 12.85
N MET A 102 -8.18 -4.95 13.35
CA MET A 102 -7.14 -5.79 13.95
C MET A 102 -5.97 -6.11 13.01
N ALA A 103 -6.23 -6.26 11.71
CA ALA A 103 -5.19 -6.57 10.73
C ALA A 103 -4.31 -5.35 10.41
N VAL A 104 -4.86 -4.14 10.46
CA VAL A 104 -4.11 -2.91 10.15
C VAL A 104 -3.51 -2.21 11.36
N THR A 105 -4.12 -2.34 12.53
CA THR A 105 -3.67 -1.66 13.75
C THR A 105 -2.29 -2.13 14.16
N VAL A 106 -1.42 -1.16 14.40
CA VAL A 106 -0.12 -1.35 15.02
C VAL A 106 -0.23 -1.17 16.53
N PRO A 107 0.33 -2.08 17.35
CA PRO A 107 0.39 -1.91 18.79
C PRO A 107 1.01 -0.57 19.18
N ASP A 108 0.56 0.00 20.29
CA ASP A 108 1.24 1.16 20.85
C ASP A 108 2.59 0.71 21.42
N PRO A 109 3.68 1.44 21.11
CA PRO A 109 5.01 1.08 21.54
C PRO A 109 5.20 1.32 23.03
N ASP A 110 6.18 0.62 23.60
CA ASP A 110 6.46 0.68 25.03
C ASP A 110 7.03 2.06 25.43
N ILE A 111 6.46 2.62 26.50
CA ILE A 111 6.89 3.89 27.14
C ILE A 111 7.49 3.65 28.52
N SER A 112 7.74 2.40 28.88
CA SER A 112 8.24 2.01 30.19
C SER A 112 9.73 2.32 30.37
N MET A 113 10.16 2.26 31.63
CA MET A 113 11.56 2.40 32.02
C MET A 113 12.36 1.13 31.65
N PRO A 114 13.70 1.23 31.46
CA PRO A 114 14.57 2.37 31.79
C PRO A 114 14.69 3.41 30.67
N PHE A 115 14.67 4.69 31.04
CA PHE A 115 14.89 5.79 30.08
C PHE A 115 16.36 5.91 29.65
N THR A 116 17.27 5.70 30.58
CA THR A 116 18.71 5.65 30.34
C THR A 116 19.30 4.38 30.91
N LEU A 117 20.32 3.84 30.26
CA LEU A 117 21.01 2.62 30.68
C LEU A 117 22.51 2.70 30.36
N ALA A 118 23.32 2.00 31.13
CA ALA A 118 24.76 1.88 30.84
C ALA A 118 24.98 1.07 29.56
N LEU A 119 25.96 1.45 28.74
CA LEU A 119 26.22 0.78 27.46
C LEU A 119 26.45 -0.72 27.65
N SER A 120 27.17 -1.12 28.70
CA SER A 120 27.46 -2.52 29.04
C SER A 120 26.22 -3.36 29.40
N GLU A 121 25.12 -2.74 29.80
CA GLU A 121 23.88 -3.42 30.18
C GLU A 121 22.87 -3.53 29.03
N SER A 122 23.13 -2.88 27.90
CA SER A 122 22.21 -2.81 26.75
C SER A 122 21.76 -4.17 26.23
N ALA A 123 22.64 -5.19 26.30
CA ALA A 123 22.31 -6.56 25.88
C ALA A 123 21.19 -7.22 26.71
N LYS A 124 20.92 -6.72 27.93
CA LYS A 124 19.81 -7.18 28.79
C LYS A 124 18.50 -6.46 28.51
N HIS A 125 18.54 -5.33 27.81
CA HIS A 125 17.41 -4.43 27.54
C HIS A 125 17.25 -4.19 26.03
N THR A 126 17.22 -5.26 25.24
CA THR A 126 17.26 -5.20 23.77
C THR A 126 16.14 -4.36 23.15
N ALA A 127 14.93 -4.44 23.70
CA ALA A 127 13.77 -3.66 23.25
C ALA A 127 13.95 -2.13 23.41
N HIS A 128 14.81 -1.71 24.36
CA HIS A 128 14.96 -0.30 24.74
C HIS A 128 16.26 0.32 24.19
N ALA A 129 17.33 -0.46 24.09
CA ALA A 129 18.66 0.09 23.81
C ALA A 129 18.94 0.36 22.33
N GLY A 130 18.21 -0.29 21.42
CA GLY A 130 18.48 -0.24 19.98
C GLY A 130 19.66 -1.12 19.54
N ALA A 131 19.70 -1.45 18.25
CA ALA A 131 20.57 -2.51 17.75
C ALA A 131 22.07 -2.21 17.93
N ASN A 132 22.52 -0.98 17.65
CA ASN A 132 23.94 -0.61 17.78
C ASN A 132 24.43 -0.71 19.22
N ALA A 133 23.63 -0.28 20.19
CA ALA A 133 24.00 -0.36 21.60
C ALA A 133 24.07 -1.81 22.08
N VAL A 134 23.10 -2.64 21.68
CA VAL A 134 23.09 -4.08 21.96
C VAL A 134 24.35 -4.75 21.40
N VAL A 135 24.73 -4.43 20.16
CA VAL A 135 25.95 -4.98 19.54
C VAL A 135 27.19 -4.59 20.34
N LEU A 136 27.34 -3.32 20.72
CA LEU A 136 28.49 -2.87 21.53
C LEU A 136 28.52 -3.53 22.91
N ALA A 137 27.38 -3.68 23.57
CA ALA A 137 27.28 -4.38 24.85
C ALA A 137 27.70 -5.84 24.74
N ARG A 138 27.30 -6.51 23.65
CA ARG A 138 27.73 -7.88 23.37
C ARG A 138 29.24 -7.97 23.18
N ILE A 139 29.83 -7.05 22.41
CA ILE A 139 31.30 -6.97 22.25
C ILE A 139 31.98 -6.85 23.63
N ILE A 140 31.49 -5.97 24.51
CA ILE A 140 32.02 -5.79 25.87
C ILE A 140 31.95 -7.08 26.70
N SER A 141 30.85 -7.85 26.57
CA SER A 141 30.61 -9.03 27.40
C SER A 141 31.19 -10.34 26.85
N GLU A 142 31.36 -10.45 25.53
CA GLU A 142 31.71 -11.71 24.84
C GLU A 142 33.16 -11.71 24.31
N THR A 143 33.86 -10.57 24.30
CA THR A 143 35.20 -10.43 23.72
C THR A 143 36.13 -9.57 24.60
N ASP A 144 37.43 -9.62 24.35
CA ASP A 144 38.44 -8.75 24.99
C ASP A 144 38.65 -7.41 24.23
N ILE A 145 37.76 -7.08 23.29
CA ILE A 145 37.86 -5.88 22.45
C ILE A 145 37.49 -4.65 23.27
N ASN A 146 38.34 -3.63 23.24
CA ASN A 146 38.03 -2.35 23.88
C ASN A 146 36.90 -1.64 23.11
N VAL A 147 35.80 -1.39 23.80
CA VAL A 147 34.71 -0.50 23.35
C VAL A 147 34.80 0.79 24.13
N LEU A 148 34.53 1.92 23.47
CA LEU A 148 34.44 3.20 24.17
C LEU A 148 33.18 3.19 25.06
N ASP A 149 33.38 3.31 26.37
CA ASP A 149 32.29 3.27 27.34
C ASP A 149 31.35 4.49 27.21
N GLY A 150 30.12 4.35 27.69
CA GLY A 150 29.11 5.39 27.57
C GLY A 150 27.75 4.98 28.12
N MET A 151 26.74 5.77 27.79
CA MET A 151 25.35 5.53 28.17
C MET A 151 24.44 5.52 26.95
N VAL A 152 23.25 4.95 27.10
CA VAL A 152 22.25 4.87 26.05
C VAL A 152 20.99 5.56 26.54
N ILE A 153 20.53 6.54 25.77
CA ILE A 153 19.17 7.05 25.85
C ILE A 153 18.29 6.08 25.07
N SER A 154 17.38 5.43 25.79
CA SER A 154 16.51 4.38 25.22
C SER A 154 15.49 4.92 24.21
N SER A 155 14.93 4.01 23.41
CA SER A 155 13.72 4.22 22.62
C SER A 155 12.51 4.66 23.45
N GLY A 156 12.45 4.28 24.74
CA GLY A 156 11.40 4.68 25.67
C GLY A 156 11.31 6.20 25.84
N VAL A 157 12.46 6.90 25.80
CA VAL A 157 12.48 8.38 25.84
C VAL A 157 11.82 8.99 24.61
N TYR A 158 12.10 8.43 23.43
CA TYR A 158 11.44 8.87 22.18
C TYR A 158 9.93 8.65 22.27
N ASN A 159 9.50 7.45 22.64
CA ASN A 159 8.07 7.12 22.73
C ASN A 159 7.36 8.00 23.77
N TYR A 160 7.95 8.19 24.95
CA TYR A 160 7.40 9.07 25.99
C TYR A 160 7.31 10.53 25.50
N PHE A 161 8.33 11.03 24.80
CA PHE A 161 8.30 12.38 24.23
C PHE A 161 7.17 12.57 23.21
N ILE A 162 6.93 11.57 22.35
CA ILE A 162 5.83 11.60 21.38
C ILE A 162 4.47 11.65 22.09
N GLU A 163 4.25 10.80 23.09
CA GLU A 163 2.98 10.71 23.82
C GLU A 163 2.72 11.95 24.69
N ALA A 164 3.72 12.41 25.44
CA ALA A 164 3.58 13.56 26.33
C ALA A 164 3.26 14.88 25.59
N ASN A 165 3.46 14.92 24.27
CA ASN A 165 3.19 16.08 23.42
C ASN A 165 2.03 15.83 22.43
N ASP A 166 1.29 14.73 22.54
CA ASP A 166 0.23 14.33 21.61
C ASP A 166 0.67 14.39 20.12
N LEU A 167 1.94 14.09 19.86
CA LEU A 167 2.51 14.23 18.51
C LEU A 167 2.05 13.14 17.56
N ARG A 168 1.60 12.00 18.09
CA ARG A 168 1.26 10.81 17.31
C ARG A 168 0.20 11.09 16.26
N VAL A 169 -0.90 11.75 16.64
CA VAL A 169 -1.99 12.14 15.72
C VAL A 169 -1.48 13.09 14.63
N HIS A 170 -0.65 14.06 14.98
CA HIS A 170 -0.11 15.05 14.05
C HIS A 170 0.87 14.43 13.04
N ILE A 171 1.74 13.52 13.52
CA ILE A 171 2.68 12.78 12.68
C ILE A 171 1.93 11.84 11.73
N ASP A 172 0.97 11.07 12.25
CA ASP A 172 0.18 10.13 11.45
C ASP A 172 -0.60 10.89 10.37
N HIS A 173 -1.19 12.05 10.69
CA HIS A 173 -1.89 12.88 9.70
C HIS A 173 -1.00 13.37 8.54
N ILE A 174 0.26 13.70 8.83
CA ILE A 174 1.24 14.05 7.79
C ILE A 174 1.57 12.81 6.95
N LEU A 175 1.83 11.68 7.59
CA LEU A 175 2.22 10.43 6.95
C LEU A 175 1.09 9.80 6.11
N GLU A 176 -0.18 10.03 6.47
CA GLU A 176 -1.35 9.64 5.66
C GLU A 176 -1.27 10.16 4.22
N SER A 177 -0.60 11.28 3.99
CA SER A 177 -0.45 11.88 2.67
C SER A 177 0.65 11.25 1.82
N VAL A 178 1.46 10.35 2.38
CA VAL A 178 2.61 9.72 1.69
C VAL A 178 2.12 8.52 0.86
N THR A 179 1.87 8.80 -0.42
CA THR A 179 1.30 7.86 -1.39
C THR A 179 2.32 7.29 -2.40
N SER A 180 3.56 7.78 -2.37
CA SER A 180 4.69 7.28 -3.13
C SER A 180 6.00 7.54 -2.37
N THR A 181 7.10 6.95 -2.84
CA THR A 181 8.46 7.24 -2.35
C THR A 181 9.21 8.23 -3.23
N ASP A 182 8.50 9.14 -3.89
CA ASP A 182 9.11 10.12 -4.77
C ASP A 182 9.93 11.15 -3.96
N PRO A 183 11.13 11.54 -4.42
CA PRO A 183 12.03 12.40 -3.65
C PRO A 183 11.40 13.74 -3.21
N GLU A 184 10.57 14.35 -4.06
CA GLU A 184 9.92 15.62 -3.78
C GLU A 184 8.86 15.49 -2.68
N GLN A 185 8.00 14.47 -2.75
CA GLN A 185 6.98 14.20 -1.73
C GLN A 185 7.62 13.88 -0.38
N LEU A 186 8.67 13.05 -0.38
CA LEU A 186 9.38 12.68 0.84
C LEU A 186 10.11 13.87 1.47
N LYS A 187 10.67 14.78 0.67
CA LYS A 187 11.27 16.02 1.16
C LYS A 187 10.24 16.92 1.84
N ASN A 188 9.10 17.18 1.19
CA ASN A 188 8.04 18.00 1.75
C ASN A 188 7.46 17.38 3.05
N THR A 189 7.32 16.06 3.07
CA THR A 189 6.88 15.31 4.26
C THR A 189 7.89 15.42 5.40
N SER A 190 9.18 15.26 5.11
CA SER A 190 10.28 15.42 6.06
C SER A 190 10.28 16.81 6.70
N GLU A 191 10.18 17.87 5.90
CA GLU A 191 10.10 19.26 6.39
C GLU A 191 8.88 19.47 7.32
N ALA A 192 7.71 18.94 6.94
CA ALA A 192 6.51 19.01 7.77
C ALA A 192 6.67 18.28 9.11
N LEU A 193 7.20 17.06 9.11
CA LEU A 193 7.44 16.25 10.31
C LEU A 193 8.43 16.93 11.27
N ILE A 194 9.56 17.43 10.72
CA ILE A 194 10.56 18.16 11.50
C ILE A 194 9.94 19.41 12.13
N SER A 195 9.13 20.15 11.39
CA SER A 195 8.49 21.37 11.88
C SER A 195 7.55 21.13 13.08
N VAL A 196 6.88 19.98 13.11
CA VAL A 196 6.01 19.55 14.20
C VAL A 196 6.86 19.08 15.39
N PHE A 197 7.85 18.22 15.13
CA PHE A 197 8.69 17.64 16.18
C PHE A 197 9.50 18.69 16.95
N VAL A 198 10.09 19.68 16.26
CA VAL A 198 10.93 20.71 16.89
C VAL A 198 10.15 21.60 17.86
N LYS A 199 8.84 21.80 17.63
CA LYS A 199 7.98 22.64 18.49
C LYS A 199 7.60 21.98 19.82
N ALA A 200 7.73 20.65 19.92
CA ALA A 200 7.35 19.92 21.11
C ALA A 200 8.31 20.18 22.29
N GLN A 201 7.76 20.09 23.50
CA GLN A 201 8.47 20.39 24.75
C GLN A 201 8.99 19.11 25.40
N MET A 202 10.19 19.18 25.99
CA MET A 202 10.75 18.05 26.70
C MET A 202 10.12 17.98 28.11
N PRO A 203 9.52 16.85 28.51
CA PRO A 203 9.01 16.68 29.87
C PRO A 203 10.13 16.74 30.92
N GLU A 204 9.90 17.41 32.04
CA GLU A 204 10.91 17.65 33.09
C GLU A 204 11.51 16.35 33.65
N ALA A 205 10.69 15.31 33.83
CA ALA A 205 11.16 14.01 34.29
C ALA A 205 12.22 13.40 33.36
N ILE A 206 12.04 13.55 32.04
CA ILE A 206 13.01 13.06 31.04
C ILE A 206 14.24 13.96 31.01
N THR A 207 14.06 15.29 31.07
CA THR A 207 15.18 16.24 31.11
C THR A 207 16.19 15.87 32.20
N ASN A 208 15.71 15.63 33.42
CA ASN A 208 16.57 15.27 34.55
C ASN A 208 17.37 13.97 34.29
N GLU A 209 16.72 12.93 33.77
CA GLU A 209 17.38 11.66 33.43
C GLU A 209 18.47 11.84 32.36
N LEU A 210 18.19 12.64 31.32
CA LEU A 210 19.16 12.94 30.26
C LEU A 210 20.36 13.72 30.79
N GLU A 211 20.14 14.70 31.66
CA GLU A 211 21.20 15.49 32.27
C GLU A 211 22.08 14.65 33.19
N ILE A 212 21.49 13.76 33.99
CA ILE A 212 22.23 12.82 34.83
C ILE A 212 23.12 11.92 33.96
N ALA A 213 22.55 11.31 32.91
CA ALA A 213 23.30 10.44 32.01
C ALA A 213 24.43 11.18 31.27
N ALA A 214 24.18 12.44 30.86
CA ALA A 214 25.20 13.28 30.24
C ALA A 214 26.35 13.58 31.20
N LEU A 215 26.06 13.94 32.45
CA LEU A 215 27.08 14.23 33.47
C LEU A 215 27.88 12.98 33.87
N GLU A 216 27.23 11.83 33.98
CA GLU A 216 27.89 10.55 34.25
C GLU A 216 28.83 10.13 33.11
N THR A 217 28.43 10.38 31.86
CA THR A 217 29.26 10.09 30.68
C THR A 217 30.40 11.09 30.54
N ALA A 218 30.17 12.36 30.89
CA ALA A 218 31.13 13.46 30.78
C ALA A 218 32.19 13.50 31.89
N LYS A 219 32.39 12.40 32.64
CA LYS A 219 33.42 12.30 33.69
C LYS A 219 34.77 12.82 33.19
N GLY A 220 35.36 13.74 33.97
CA GLY A 220 36.59 14.42 33.59
C GLY A 220 36.40 15.71 32.79
N GLY A 221 35.16 16.19 32.63
CA GLY A 221 34.83 17.44 31.93
C GLY A 221 34.90 17.31 30.41
N ASN A 222 34.72 16.10 29.88
CA ASN A 222 34.74 15.84 28.45
C ASN A 222 33.45 16.33 27.80
N LEU A 223 33.57 16.72 26.54
CA LEU A 223 32.41 16.88 25.65
C LEU A 223 31.85 15.51 25.28
N LEU A 224 30.70 15.49 24.64
CA LEU A 224 29.97 14.27 24.31
C LEU A 224 29.81 14.11 22.78
N ILE A 225 29.79 12.85 22.36
CA ILE A 225 29.37 12.42 21.03
C ILE A 225 28.04 11.69 21.18
N LEU A 226 27.05 12.07 20.37
CA LEU A 226 25.75 11.40 20.29
C LEU A 226 25.66 10.65 18.97
N SER A 227 25.37 9.36 19.03
CA SER A 227 25.09 8.52 17.85
C SER A 227 23.67 8.01 17.92
N ALA A 228 22.78 8.56 17.09
CA ALA A 228 21.39 8.14 17.01
C ALA A 228 21.18 7.18 15.85
N SER A 229 20.34 6.16 16.06
CA SER A 229 19.93 5.23 15.02
C SER A 229 18.49 4.76 15.23
N VAL A 230 17.80 4.53 14.12
CA VAL A 230 16.43 4.00 14.14
C VAL A 230 16.48 2.47 14.14
N THR A 231 15.95 1.84 15.18
CA THR A 231 15.87 0.37 15.23
C THR A 231 14.41 -0.02 15.21
N PRO A 232 13.97 -0.88 14.26
CA PRO A 232 12.64 -1.45 14.37
C PRO A 232 12.51 -2.27 15.66
N GLU A 233 11.34 -2.22 16.29
CA GLU A 233 11.09 -2.97 17.52
C GLU A 233 11.30 -4.48 17.29
N ASP A 234 11.86 -5.15 18.31
CA ASP A 234 12.22 -6.57 18.30
C ASP A 234 13.20 -7.02 17.21
N GLU A 235 13.82 -6.09 16.48
CA GLU A 235 14.84 -6.39 15.47
C GLU A 235 16.26 -6.17 15.96
N SER A 236 17.19 -6.97 15.42
CA SER A 236 18.61 -6.90 15.74
C SER A 236 19.41 -6.00 14.79
N CYS A 237 18.76 -5.27 13.88
CA CYS A 237 19.40 -4.46 12.85
C CYS A 237 18.74 -3.09 12.73
N ILE A 238 19.55 -2.04 12.53
CA ILE A 238 19.06 -0.69 12.25
C ILE A 238 18.50 -0.61 10.82
N LEU A 239 17.58 0.34 10.57
CA LEU A 239 17.21 0.66 9.18
C LEU A 239 18.44 1.16 8.38
N PRO A 240 18.50 0.97 7.06
CA PRO A 240 19.54 1.60 6.24
C PRO A 240 19.45 3.13 6.26
N GLU A 241 20.60 3.82 6.20
CA GLU A 241 20.71 5.28 6.00
C GLU A 241 19.92 6.14 7.01
N ASN A 242 19.83 5.68 8.26
CA ASN A 242 18.92 6.22 9.27
C ASN A 242 19.63 6.75 10.53
N SER A 243 20.94 6.92 10.47
CA SER A 243 21.77 7.25 11.61
C SER A 243 22.36 8.65 11.48
N THR A 244 22.66 9.27 12.62
CA THR A 244 23.36 10.55 12.67
C THR A 244 24.30 10.58 13.85
N ILE A 245 25.41 11.30 13.68
CA ILE A 245 26.42 11.49 14.71
C ILE A 245 26.60 12.99 14.93
N ILE A 246 26.51 13.42 16.19
CA ILE A 246 26.73 14.80 16.61
C ILE A 246 27.92 14.85 17.55
N HIS A 247 28.93 15.63 17.18
CA HIS A 247 30.16 15.87 17.93
C HIS A 247 30.08 17.15 18.77
N ASN A 248 31.01 17.32 19.70
CA ASN A 248 31.25 18.54 20.46
C ASN A 248 30.01 19.02 21.26
N VAL A 249 29.30 18.08 21.89
CA VAL A 249 28.10 18.37 22.68
C VAL A 249 28.49 18.67 24.12
N ASN A 250 28.11 19.85 24.62
CA ASN A 250 28.23 20.16 26.04
C ASN A 250 27.19 19.35 26.83
N PRO A 251 27.52 18.75 27.98
CA PRO A 251 26.55 18.04 28.82
C PRO A 251 25.30 18.88 29.17
N GLN A 252 25.43 20.21 29.29
CA GLN A 252 24.31 21.11 29.55
C GLN A 252 23.35 21.25 28.37
N ASP A 253 23.81 20.96 27.15
CA ASP A 253 23.02 21.07 25.92
C ASP A 253 22.38 19.73 25.50
N ILE A 254 22.46 18.69 26.35
CA ILE A 254 22.09 17.30 25.99
C ILE A 254 20.67 17.18 25.44
N VAL A 255 19.70 17.89 26.02
CA VAL A 255 18.29 17.86 25.56
C VAL A 255 18.17 18.39 24.13
N SER A 256 18.84 19.51 23.84
CA SER A 256 18.82 20.11 22.51
C SER A 256 19.53 19.22 21.48
N ALA A 257 20.65 18.60 21.89
CA ALA A 257 21.42 17.70 21.06
C ALA A 257 20.65 16.40 20.77
N TRP A 258 19.97 15.83 21.77
CA TRP A 258 19.10 14.67 21.60
C TRP A 258 17.97 14.97 20.61
N LYS A 259 17.27 16.11 20.77
CA LYS A 259 16.21 16.51 19.82
C LYS A 259 16.73 16.58 18.40
N LYS A 260 17.92 17.16 18.19
CA LYS A 260 18.56 17.25 16.87
C LYS A 260 18.94 15.87 16.33
N ALA A 261 19.47 14.98 17.18
CA ALA A 261 19.90 13.64 16.78
C ALA A 261 18.71 12.78 16.31
N VAL A 262 17.59 12.83 17.03
CA VAL A 262 16.38 12.05 16.71
C VAL A 262 15.76 12.43 15.36
N LEU A 263 16.02 13.63 14.83
CA LEU A 263 15.52 14.06 13.52
C LEU A 263 16.01 13.17 12.36
N CYS A 264 17.04 12.34 12.55
CA CYS A 264 17.46 11.36 11.55
C CYS A 264 16.32 10.42 11.13
N LYS A 265 15.36 10.14 12.02
CA LYS A 265 14.16 9.34 11.73
C LYS A 265 13.24 9.98 10.67
N PHE A 266 13.28 11.30 10.56
CA PHE A 266 12.41 12.05 9.65
C PHE A 266 13.16 12.50 8.40
N SER A 267 14.38 12.02 8.13
CA SER A 267 15.04 12.26 6.85
C SER A 267 14.27 11.58 5.70
N PRO A 268 14.29 12.12 4.47
CA PRO A 268 13.66 11.49 3.32
C PRO A 268 14.14 10.03 3.11
N GLU A 269 15.43 9.78 3.34
CA GLU A 269 16.08 8.47 3.21
C GLU A 269 15.56 7.49 4.27
N SER A 270 15.43 7.94 5.53
CA SER A 270 14.91 7.11 6.63
C SER A 270 13.44 6.76 6.42
N ILE A 271 12.61 7.73 6.00
CA ILE A 271 11.20 7.50 5.67
C ILE A 271 11.08 6.49 4.53
N LYS A 272 11.88 6.65 3.47
CA LYS A 272 11.90 5.72 2.33
C LYS A 272 12.31 4.31 2.74
N ALA A 273 13.40 4.18 3.50
CA ALA A 273 13.89 2.89 3.97
C ALA A 273 12.82 2.18 4.82
N ARG A 274 12.17 2.91 5.73
CA ARG A 274 11.09 2.39 6.57
C ARG A 274 9.91 1.88 5.74
N ILE A 275 9.42 2.66 4.78
CA ILE A 275 8.32 2.28 3.89
C ILE A 275 8.67 1.01 3.10
N LYS A 276 9.88 0.94 2.52
CA LYS A 276 10.34 -0.21 1.72
C LYS A 276 10.49 -1.50 2.52
N LEU A 277 10.80 -1.39 3.80
CA LEU A 277 10.87 -2.53 4.70
C LEU A 277 9.51 -2.89 5.33
N GLY A 278 8.47 -2.08 5.10
CA GLY A 278 7.09 -2.37 5.52
C GLY A 278 6.79 -2.03 6.98
N TYR A 279 7.60 -1.20 7.63
CA TYR A 279 7.37 -0.80 9.03
C TYR A 279 6.48 0.44 9.13
N SER A 280 5.58 0.44 10.12
CA SER A 280 4.92 1.66 10.56
C SER A 280 5.90 2.60 11.25
N ASN A 281 5.58 3.89 11.25
CA ASN A 281 6.32 4.89 12.01
C ASN A 281 6.41 4.54 13.51
N ARG A 282 5.36 3.91 14.07
CA ARG A 282 5.29 3.53 15.48
C ARG A 282 6.26 2.41 15.86
N GLU A 283 6.59 1.54 14.92
CA GLU A 283 7.44 0.34 15.14
C GLU A 283 8.93 0.65 15.03
N THR A 284 9.31 1.91 14.84
CA THR A 284 10.70 2.29 14.52
C THR A 284 11.18 3.42 15.42
N PRO A 285 11.24 3.22 16.74
CA PRO A 285 11.71 4.26 17.64
C PRO A 285 13.22 4.53 17.46
N VAL A 286 13.68 5.62 18.08
CA VAL A 286 15.09 6.05 18.04
C VAL A 286 15.75 5.83 19.39
N ALA A 287 16.89 5.15 19.39
CA ALA A 287 17.78 5.10 20.53
C ALA A 287 19.05 5.93 20.23
N VAL A 288 19.67 6.48 21.28
CA VAL A 288 20.84 7.35 21.14
C VAL A 288 21.94 6.91 22.09
N ILE A 289 23.10 6.61 21.55
CA ILE A 289 24.31 6.31 22.34
C ILE A 289 25.02 7.63 22.63
N ILE A 290 25.37 7.86 23.89
CA ILE A 290 26.19 8.99 24.36
C ILE A 290 27.55 8.42 24.79
N GLN A 291 28.61 8.93 24.20
CA GLN A 291 30.00 8.59 24.55
C GLN A 291 30.82 9.86 24.84
N PRO A 292 31.87 9.78 25.67
CA PRO A 292 32.76 10.91 25.88
C PRO A 292 33.61 11.17 24.63
N GLU A 293 33.71 12.42 24.24
CA GLU A 293 34.62 12.86 23.20
C GLU A 293 36.04 12.95 23.77
N ILE A 294 36.81 11.88 23.57
CA ILE A 294 38.20 11.79 24.02
C ILE A 294 39.16 12.38 23.00
N LYS A 295 40.35 12.77 23.45
CA LYS A 295 41.44 13.15 22.53
C LYS A 295 41.92 11.92 21.77
N THR A 296 41.74 11.94 20.45
CA THR A 296 42.14 10.86 19.55
C THR A 296 43.44 11.20 18.81
N GLN A 297 44.22 10.18 18.48
CA GLN A 297 45.32 10.30 17.52
C GLN A 297 44.78 10.15 16.09
N ASP A 298 43.85 9.22 15.90
CA ASP A 298 43.24 8.91 14.62
C ASP A 298 41.85 8.27 14.81
N SER A 299 41.00 8.36 13.78
CA SER A 299 39.67 7.76 13.72
C SER A 299 39.37 7.21 12.33
N GLY A 300 38.37 6.34 12.23
CA GLY A 300 37.99 5.84 10.93
C GLY A 300 36.90 4.79 10.94
N SER A 301 36.83 4.05 9.84
CA SER A 301 35.93 2.91 9.67
C SER A 301 36.65 1.64 9.23
N LEU A 302 36.08 0.51 9.59
CA LEU A 302 36.49 -0.82 9.17
C LEU A 302 35.32 -1.48 8.47
N GLU A 303 35.54 -1.98 7.27
CA GLU A 303 34.61 -2.86 6.55
C GLU A 303 35.19 -4.27 6.56
N THR A 304 34.54 -5.22 7.22
CA THR A 304 35.05 -6.60 7.28
C THR A 304 34.84 -7.35 5.97
N LEU A 305 33.98 -6.83 5.09
CA LEU A 305 33.83 -7.21 3.70
C LEU A 305 33.87 -5.95 2.83
N HIS A 306 34.87 -5.86 1.96
CA HIS A 306 35.12 -4.74 1.07
C HIS A 306 35.34 -5.24 -0.37
N ASN A 307 34.84 -4.49 -1.34
CA ASN A 307 35.03 -4.76 -2.76
C ASN A 307 35.98 -3.71 -3.34
N PRO A 308 37.27 -4.04 -3.51
CA PRO A 308 38.26 -3.09 -3.98
C PRO A 308 38.13 -2.86 -5.49
N GLU A 309 38.59 -1.70 -5.97
CA GLU A 309 38.65 -1.40 -7.40
C GLU A 309 39.72 -2.23 -8.13
N THR A 310 40.77 -2.66 -7.42
CA THR A 310 41.86 -3.49 -7.96
C THR A 310 41.56 -4.97 -7.81
N ASP A 311 41.92 -5.76 -8.82
CA ASP A 311 41.77 -7.21 -8.77
C ASP A 311 42.47 -7.84 -7.56
N LEU A 312 41.70 -8.62 -6.79
CA LEU A 312 42.23 -9.39 -5.69
C LEU A 312 43.08 -10.56 -6.23
N PRO A 313 44.15 -10.96 -5.51
CA PRO A 313 44.88 -12.18 -5.83
C PRO A 313 43.92 -13.37 -5.98
N PRO A 314 44.18 -14.36 -6.86
CA PRO A 314 43.23 -15.47 -7.12
C PRO A 314 42.78 -16.21 -5.86
N ALA A 315 43.68 -16.30 -4.89
CA ALA A 315 43.40 -16.81 -3.56
C ALA A 315 42.25 -16.06 -2.84
N ASP A 316 42.24 -14.74 -2.89
CA ASP A 316 41.35 -13.91 -2.09
C ASP A 316 40.04 -13.57 -2.82
N GLN A 317 39.88 -13.98 -4.10
CA GLN A 317 38.67 -13.75 -4.89
C GLN A 317 37.44 -14.48 -4.33
N GLU A 318 37.60 -15.68 -3.77
CA GLU A 318 36.49 -16.44 -3.16
C GLU A 318 36.12 -15.93 -1.75
N THR A 319 37.11 -15.50 -0.97
CA THR A 319 36.91 -15.12 0.45
C THR A 319 36.65 -13.61 0.63
N GLY A 320 37.01 -12.80 -0.36
CA GLY A 320 37.00 -11.34 -0.28
C GLY A 320 38.12 -10.76 0.58
N CYS A 321 38.07 -9.43 0.76
CA CYS A 321 38.99 -8.67 1.61
C CYS A 321 38.25 -7.78 2.60
N SER A 322 38.95 -7.30 3.62
CA SER A 322 38.51 -6.26 4.55
C SER A 322 39.31 -4.98 4.32
N ALA A 323 38.71 -3.83 4.66
CA ALA A 323 39.31 -2.53 4.47
C ALA A 323 39.28 -1.72 5.77
N VAL A 324 40.43 -1.23 6.21
CA VAL A 324 40.56 -0.26 7.31
C VAL A 324 40.88 1.10 6.72
N LEU A 325 39.96 2.04 6.88
CA LEU A 325 40.08 3.41 6.40
C LEU A 325 40.23 4.37 7.59
N SER A 326 41.25 5.22 7.57
CA SER A 326 41.40 6.36 8.46
C SER A 326 40.69 7.57 7.84
N ASP A 327 40.04 8.39 8.65
CA ASP A 327 39.40 9.64 8.20
C ASP A 327 40.45 10.68 7.71
N ASN A 328 41.73 10.50 8.05
CA ASN A 328 42.84 11.36 7.65
C ASN A 328 43.57 10.86 6.39
N ASP A 329 43.29 9.64 5.94
CA ASP A 329 43.98 8.99 4.82
C ASP A 329 43.03 8.79 3.62
N SER A 330 43.56 8.88 2.39
CA SER A 330 42.76 8.66 1.18
C SER A 330 42.56 7.19 0.84
N ASP A 331 43.55 6.34 1.14
CA ASP A 331 43.58 4.94 0.73
C ASP A 331 43.47 4.00 1.94
N PRO A 332 42.58 2.99 1.88
CA PRO A 332 42.43 2.03 2.96
C PRO A 332 43.57 1.00 2.98
N PHE A 333 43.88 0.51 4.18
CA PHE A 333 44.60 -0.75 4.31
C PHE A 333 43.67 -1.91 3.95
N ILE A 334 44.06 -2.71 2.95
CA ILE A 334 43.32 -3.90 2.53
C ILE A 334 43.97 -5.15 3.13
N PHE A 335 43.17 -5.98 3.77
CA PHE A 335 43.59 -7.25 4.35
C PHE A 335 42.82 -8.43 3.76
N SER A 336 43.51 -9.57 3.64
CA SER A 336 42.90 -10.84 3.26
C SER A 336 41.98 -11.34 4.38
N ARG A 337 40.80 -11.87 4.02
CA ARG A 337 39.89 -12.51 4.99
C ARG A 337 40.26 -13.97 5.30
N ARG A 338 41.33 -14.48 4.71
CA ARG A 338 41.86 -15.83 5.01
C ARG A 338 42.51 -15.86 6.39
N LYS A 339 42.72 -17.06 6.95
CA LYS A 339 43.27 -17.30 8.30
C LYS A 339 44.55 -16.50 8.64
N LYS A 340 45.42 -16.21 7.66
CA LYS A 340 46.67 -15.47 7.87
C LYS A 340 46.54 -13.94 7.84
N GLN A 341 45.37 -13.41 7.45
CA GLN A 341 45.06 -11.98 7.35
C GLN A 341 46.20 -11.14 6.75
N ARG A 342 46.76 -11.63 5.64
CA ARG A 342 47.89 -10.96 4.99
C ARG A 342 47.43 -9.60 4.46
N ARG A 343 48.31 -8.62 4.53
CA ARG A 343 48.11 -7.32 3.89
C ARG A 343 48.15 -7.47 2.37
N LEU A 344 47.20 -6.84 1.68
CA LEU A 344 47.05 -6.88 0.23
C LEU A 344 47.43 -5.56 -0.45
N SER A 345 47.22 -4.41 0.21
CA SER A 345 47.65 -3.08 -0.27
C SER A 345 48.67 -2.43 0.66
N ASN A 346 49.58 -1.62 0.09
CA ASN A 346 50.53 -0.79 0.84
C ASN A 346 50.45 0.66 0.34
N PRO A 347 49.54 1.47 0.88
CA PRO A 347 49.46 2.90 0.57
C PRO A 347 50.74 3.65 0.95
N GLU A 348 51.12 4.64 0.13
CA GLU A 348 52.46 5.26 0.15
C GLU A 348 52.66 6.29 1.27
N LYS A 349 51.58 6.88 1.79
CA LYS A 349 51.58 7.82 2.93
C LYS A 349 50.35 7.58 3.79
N GLN A 350 50.56 7.29 5.07
CA GLN A 350 49.47 7.10 6.02
C GLN A 350 49.78 7.68 7.39
N SER A 351 48.75 8.25 7.99
CA SER A 351 48.72 8.69 9.38
C SER A 351 48.55 7.51 10.33
N LEU A 352 47.80 6.47 9.92
CA LEU A 352 47.54 5.28 10.73
C LEU A 352 48.72 4.29 10.71
N SER A 353 49.16 3.86 11.90
CA SER A 353 50.23 2.87 12.01
C SER A 353 49.77 1.48 11.51
N LEU A 354 50.68 0.73 10.87
CA LEU A 354 50.40 -0.64 10.44
C LEU A 354 50.03 -1.58 11.60
N HIS A 355 50.57 -1.33 12.79
CA HIS A 355 50.21 -2.10 13.98
C HIS A 355 48.75 -1.87 14.36
N SER A 356 48.34 -0.60 14.45
CA SER A 356 46.94 -0.21 14.73
C SER A 356 46.00 -0.78 13.67
N ALA A 357 46.34 -0.67 12.38
CA ALA A 357 45.52 -1.21 11.28
C ALA A 357 45.31 -2.73 11.38
N LYS A 358 46.36 -3.49 11.74
CA LYS A 358 46.25 -4.94 11.98
C LYS A 358 45.36 -5.26 13.17
N THR A 359 45.49 -4.50 14.26
CA THR A 359 44.66 -4.66 15.46
C THR A 359 43.19 -4.37 15.15
N ILE A 360 42.89 -3.27 14.45
CA ILE A 360 41.55 -2.92 14.00
C ILE A 360 40.96 -4.04 13.13
N ASN A 361 41.73 -4.54 12.16
CA ASN A 361 41.29 -5.64 11.31
C ASN A 361 41.00 -6.93 12.10
N ALA A 362 41.88 -7.29 13.04
CA ALA A 362 41.70 -8.47 13.88
C ALA A 362 40.42 -8.35 14.73
N ASN A 363 40.20 -7.18 15.35
CA ASN A 363 38.98 -6.88 16.10
C ASN A 363 37.73 -7.03 15.21
N GLY A 364 37.74 -6.48 13.99
CA GLY A 364 36.60 -6.65 13.08
C GLY A 364 36.32 -8.09 12.68
N CYS A 365 37.37 -8.88 12.41
CA CYS A 365 37.18 -10.31 12.12
C CYS A 365 36.58 -11.07 13.31
N GLU A 366 36.94 -10.71 14.54
CA GLU A 366 36.38 -11.30 15.75
C GLU A 366 34.92 -10.87 15.96
N ILE A 367 34.59 -9.59 15.76
CA ILE A 367 33.21 -9.08 15.80
C ILE A 367 32.35 -9.75 14.73
N GLU A 368 32.84 -9.86 13.50
CA GLU A 368 32.13 -10.57 12.43
C GLU A 368 31.90 -12.04 12.80
N LYS A 369 32.90 -12.71 13.36
CA LYS A 369 32.76 -14.12 13.80
C LYS A 369 31.72 -14.27 14.91
N MET A 370 31.64 -13.31 15.83
CA MET A 370 30.66 -13.27 16.93
C MET A 370 29.23 -13.04 16.40
N LEU A 371 29.06 -12.15 15.42
CA LEU A 371 27.75 -11.75 14.89
C LEU A 371 27.28 -12.63 13.72
N GLY A 372 28.19 -13.37 13.07
CA GLY A 372 27.89 -14.28 11.97
C GLY A 372 27.65 -13.62 10.62
N VAL A 373 27.74 -12.29 10.53
CA VAL A 373 27.57 -11.52 9.30
C VAL A 373 28.64 -10.43 9.18
N PRO A 374 29.04 -10.02 7.96
CA PRO A 374 30.05 -8.97 7.80
C PRO A 374 29.57 -7.65 8.40
N GLN A 375 30.52 -6.86 8.89
CA GLN A 375 30.28 -5.66 9.68
C GLN A 375 30.96 -4.44 9.07
N LYS A 376 30.38 -3.28 9.36
CA LYS A 376 31.02 -1.98 9.28
C LYS A 376 31.14 -1.43 10.70
N CYS A 377 32.36 -1.18 11.15
CA CYS A 377 32.64 -0.68 12.50
C CYS A 377 33.27 0.70 12.43
N LYS A 378 32.89 1.60 13.33
CA LYS A 378 33.65 2.83 13.61
C LYS A 378 34.65 2.57 14.72
N TRP A 379 35.83 3.16 14.58
CA TRP A 379 36.91 3.02 15.54
C TRP A 379 37.62 4.35 15.77
N ILE A 380 38.23 4.45 16.94
CA ILE A 380 39.13 5.55 17.30
C ILE A 380 40.39 4.99 17.95
N THR A 381 41.46 5.77 17.91
CA THR A 381 42.67 5.52 18.68
C THR A 381 42.93 6.65 19.65
N ASP A 382 43.25 6.31 20.90
CA ASP A 382 43.70 7.32 21.86
C ASP A 382 45.13 7.80 21.57
N LEU A 383 45.61 8.78 22.34
CA LEU A 383 46.99 9.29 22.24
C LEU A 383 48.09 8.24 22.52
N ARG A 384 47.72 7.04 22.98
CA ARG A 384 48.62 5.90 23.22
C ARG A 384 48.45 4.80 22.16
N ASN A 385 47.77 5.06 21.05
CA ASN A 385 47.44 4.10 19.99
C ASN A 385 46.60 2.90 20.44
N ARG A 386 45.88 3.00 21.57
CA ARG A 386 44.89 1.96 21.94
C ARG A 386 43.65 2.13 21.09
N VAL A 387 43.23 1.05 20.45
CA VAL A 387 42.06 1.01 19.56
C VAL A 387 40.80 0.81 20.40
N PHE A 388 39.78 1.63 20.15
CA PHE A 388 38.43 1.50 20.70
C PHE A 388 37.41 1.41 19.57
N ILE A 389 36.45 0.50 19.69
CA ILE A 389 35.28 0.42 18.82
C ILE A 389 34.18 1.34 19.37
N THR A 390 33.57 2.13 18.49
CA THR A 390 32.52 3.10 18.85
C THR A 390 31.15 2.76 18.27
N SER A 391 31.10 2.00 17.17
CA SER A 391 29.88 1.40 16.63
C SER A 391 30.21 0.17 15.78
N ALA A 392 29.24 -0.71 15.60
CA ALA A 392 29.31 -1.84 14.69
C ALA A 392 27.90 -2.15 14.16
N GLU A 393 27.78 -2.30 12.85
CA GLU A 393 26.52 -2.60 12.16
C GLU A 393 26.74 -3.55 10.98
N PRO A 394 25.73 -4.34 10.57
CA PRO A 394 25.85 -5.23 9.41
C PRO A 394 26.20 -4.49 8.12
N TYR A 395 27.07 -5.08 7.29
CA TYR A 395 27.49 -4.48 6.02
C TYR A 395 27.52 -5.51 4.87
N PRO A 396 26.85 -5.26 3.73
CA PRO A 396 25.95 -4.13 3.47
C PRO A 396 24.68 -4.21 4.32
N ASN A 397 24.24 -3.08 4.89
CA ASN A 397 22.99 -3.03 5.64
C ASN A 397 21.79 -3.01 4.67
N LYS A 398 21.08 -4.14 4.58
CA LYS A 398 19.83 -4.26 3.80
C LYS A 398 18.57 -4.11 4.66
N GLY A 399 18.72 -3.96 5.97
CA GLY A 399 17.63 -4.03 6.94
C GLY A 399 16.96 -5.41 7.01
N VAL A 400 15.95 -5.52 7.85
CA VAL A 400 15.04 -6.68 7.92
C VAL A 400 13.68 -6.24 7.39
N ARG A 401 13.00 -7.08 6.60
CA ARG A 401 11.63 -6.78 6.17
C ARG A 401 10.66 -7.15 7.28
N ALA A 402 9.74 -6.24 7.59
CA ALA A 402 8.63 -6.51 8.47
C ALA A 402 7.79 -7.70 7.97
N VAL A 403 7.12 -8.38 8.90
CA VAL A 403 6.15 -9.43 8.55
C VAL A 403 5.08 -8.83 7.64
N ASP A 404 4.73 -9.53 6.58
CA ASP A 404 3.75 -9.09 5.58
C ASP A 404 2.32 -8.98 6.18
N ARG A 405 2.08 -7.86 6.85
CA ARG A 405 0.80 -7.45 7.44
C ARG A 405 -0.23 -7.16 6.36
N MET A 406 0.23 -6.71 5.19
CA MET A 406 -0.66 -6.38 4.08
C MET A 406 -1.35 -7.63 3.54
N LYS A 407 -0.64 -8.76 3.42
CA LYS A 407 -1.27 -10.04 3.06
C LYS A 407 -2.39 -10.46 4.01
N ARG A 408 -2.28 -10.18 5.32
CA ARG A 408 -3.37 -10.44 6.28
C ARG A 408 -4.53 -9.47 6.08
N THR A 409 -4.22 -8.20 5.85
CA THR A 409 -5.18 -7.12 5.60
C THR A 409 -6.04 -7.40 4.36
N LEU A 410 -5.41 -7.78 3.24
CA LEU A 410 -6.10 -8.10 1.98
C LEU A 410 -7.16 -9.20 2.11
N GLN A 411 -6.98 -10.15 3.04
CA GLN A 411 -7.94 -11.25 3.24
C GLN A 411 -9.32 -10.76 3.71
N TYR A 412 -9.35 -9.67 4.48
CA TYR A 412 -10.59 -9.08 5.02
C TYR A 412 -11.06 -7.86 4.24
N ILE A 413 -10.24 -7.33 3.33
CA ILE A 413 -10.60 -6.16 2.51
C ILE A 413 -10.97 -6.58 1.09
N ALA A 414 -10.03 -7.14 0.35
CA ALA A 414 -10.09 -7.26 -1.11
C ALA A 414 -10.43 -8.66 -1.63
N ASN A 415 -10.43 -9.68 -0.76
CA ASN A 415 -10.69 -11.05 -1.21
C ASN A 415 -12.19 -11.26 -1.50
N LEU A 416 -12.54 -11.40 -2.78
CA LEU A 416 -13.92 -11.65 -3.22
C LEU A 416 -14.22 -13.16 -3.19
N LYS A 417 -15.01 -13.59 -2.21
CA LYS A 417 -15.40 -15.00 -2.00
C LYS A 417 -16.85 -15.27 -2.35
N ILE A 418 -17.69 -14.25 -2.32
CA ILE A 418 -19.08 -14.39 -2.75
C ILE A 418 -19.13 -14.38 -4.28
N SER A 419 -19.63 -15.50 -4.84
CA SER A 419 -20.03 -15.56 -6.25
C SER A 419 -21.52 -15.29 -6.37
N ALA A 420 -21.88 -14.43 -7.31
CA ALA A 420 -23.26 -14.09 -7.59
C ALA A 420 -24.04 -15.21 -8.29
N GLN A 421 -23.34 -16.13 -8.95
CA GLN A 421 -23.93 -17.29 -9.63
C GLN A 421 -24.39 -18.39 -8.65
N ASN A 422 -23.95 -18.35 -7.39
CA ASN A 422 -24.35 -19.32 -6.39
C ASN A 422 -25.17 -18.65 -5.28
N THR A 423 -26.49 -18.82 -5.36
CA THR A 423 -27.46 -18.23 -4.42
C THR A 423 -27.24 -18.70 -2.98
N GLU A 424 -26.68 -19.90 -2.76
CA GLU A 424 -26.33 -20.41 -1.42
C GLU A 424 -25.11 -19.70 -0.82
N MET A 425 -24.22 -19.17 -1.67
CA MET A 425 -23.07 -18.35 -1.26
C MET A 425 -23.39 -16.85 -1.16
N PHE A 426 -24.55 -16.41 -1.67
CA PHE A 426 -24.96 -15.00 -1.71
C PHE A 426 -25.84 -14.58 -0.52
N LEU A 427 -25.35 -14.87 0.69
CA LEU A 427 -25.95 -14.51 1.97
C LEU A 427 -25.01 -13.58 2.76
N PRO A 428 -25.51 -12.64 3.57
CA PRO A 428 -24.65 -11.74 4.34
C PRO A 428 -23.74 -12.51 5.32
N GLU A 429 -24.21 -13.65 5.84
CA GLU A 429 -23.44 -14.58 6.68
C GLU A 429 -22.20 -15.18 6.00
N LYS A 430 -22.19 -15.22 4.67
CA LYS A 430 -21.10 -15.79 3.88
C LYS A 430 -20.06 -14.73 3.50
N SER A 431 -20.33 -13.45 3.74
CA SER A 431 -19.38 -12.36 3.55
C SER A 431 -18.18 -12.54 4.48
N LYS A 432 -16.98 -12.49 3.93
CA LYS A 432 -15.72 -12.62 4.67
C LYS A 432 -14.78 -11.43 4.48
N SER A 433 -15.13 -10.50 3.60
CA SER A 433 -14.38 -9.28 3.34
C SER A 433 -15.27 -8.06 3.16
N MET A 434 -14.67 -6.86 3.21
CA MET A 434 -15.35 -5.61 2.85
C MET A 434 -15.85 -5.66 1.41
N TYR A 435 -15.07 -6.22 0.48
CA TYR A 435 -15.50 -6.36 -0.90
C TYR A 435 -16.73 -7.27 -1.04
N ASP A 436 -16.81 -8.36 -0.28
CA ASP A 436 -18.02 -9.21 -0.25
C ASP A 436 -19.26 -8.41 0.20
N LEU A 437 -19.13 -7.53 1.19
CA LEU A 437 -20.24 -6.67 1.65
C LEU A 437 -20.63 -5.64 0.59
N VAL A 438 -19.67 -5.02 -0.11
CA VAL A 438 -19.91 -4.11 -1.23
C VAL A 438 -20.71 -4.81 -2.33
N ARG A 439 -20.24 -6.00 -2.75
CA ARG A 439 -20.91 -6.78 -3.79
C ARG A 439 -22.31 -7.22 -3.36
N PHE A 440 -22.45 -7.70 -2.13
CA PHE A 440 -23.75 -8.07 -1.57
C PHE A 440 -24.72 -6.89 -1.58
N ALA A 441 -24.29 -5.74 -1.09
CA ALA A 441 -25.16 -4.58 -0.95
C ALA A 441 -25.64 -4.07 -2.29
N ASN A 442 -24.74 -3.94 -3.27
CA ASN A 442 -25.09 -3.52 -4.63
C ASN A 442 -26.12 -4.46 -5.26
N GLU A 443 -25.88 -5.78 -5.25
CA GLU A 443 -26.80 -6.73 -5.86
C GLU A 443 -28.19 -6.73 -5.20
N LYS A 444 -28.23 -6.67 -3.86
CA LYS A 444 -29.51 -6.60 -3.14
C LYS A 444 -30.22 -5.27 -3.36
N ALA A 445 -29.50 -4.16 -3.47
CA ALA A 445 -30.08 -2.86 -3.78
C ALA A 445 -30.73 -2.85 -5.17
N ILE A 446 -30.06 -3.41 -6.17
CA ILE A 446 -30.60 -3.56 -7.52
C ILE A 446 -31.84 -4.46 -7.49
N SER A 447 -31.76 -5.64 -6.88
CA SER A 447 -32.88 -6.57 -6.76
C SER A 447 -34.11 -5.92 -6.09
N GLU A 448 -33.91 -5.18 -5.00
CA GLU A 448 -34.99 -4.44 -4.33
C GLU A 448 -35.59 -3.36 -5.22
N MET A 449 -34.76 -2.58 -5.92
CA MET A 449 -35.23 -1.53 -6.83
C MET A 449 -36.09 -2.10 -7.95
N PHE A 450 -35.66 -3.18 -8.59
CA PHE A 450 -36.40 -3.85 -9.66
C PHE A 450 -37.71 -4.48 -9.15
N SER A 451 -37.72 -5.04 -7.94
CA SER A 451 -38.94 -5.61 -7.32
C SER A 451 -40.04 -4.59 -7.04
N LEU A 452 -39.68 -3.30 -6.90
CA LEU A 452 -40.65 -2.23 -6.68
C LEU A 452 -41.39 -1.87 -7.97
N ILE A 453 -40.78 -2.12 -9.13
CA ILE A 453 -41.30 -1.75 -10.44
C ILE A 453 -42.12 -2.90 -11.06
N SER A 454 -41.88 -4.15 -10.65
CA SER A 454 -42.65 -5.32 -11.09
C SER A 454 -44.01 -5.50 -10.40
N LYS A 455 -44.33 -4.72 -9.36
CA LYS A 455 -45.65 -4.77 -8.70
C LYS A 455 -46.68 -3.99 -9.54
N GLU A 456 -47.74 -4.68 -9.98
CA GLU A 456 -48.85 -4.12 -10.74
C GLU A 456 -49.37 -2.81 -10.10
N GLY A 457 -49.36 -1.71 -10.86
CA GLY A 457 -49.97 -0.44 -10.42
C GLY A 457 -49.25 0.86 -10.80
N LEU A 458 -48.10 0.83 -11.49
CA LEU A 458 -47.31 2.04 -11.79
C LEU A 458 -47.21 2.42 -13.29
N GLY A 459 -47.87 1.70 -14.20
CA GLY A 459 -47.90 2.07 -15.63
C GLY A 459 -46.60 1.85 -16.41
N LEU A 460 -45.56 1.30 -15.78
CA LEU A 460 -44.36 0.76 -16.43
C LEU A 460 -44.61 -0.73 -16.75
N ASP A 461 -44.17 -1.19 -17.92
CA ASP A 461 -44.42 -2.56 -18.46
C ASP A 461 -43.65 -3.69 -17.71
N GLY A 462 -43.40 -3.50 -16.41
CA GLY A 462 -42.67 -4.41 -15.53
C GLY A 462 -41.18 -4.56 -15.88
N ALA A 463 -40.40 -5.10 -14.96
CA ALA A 463 -39.10 -5.66 -15.29
C ALA A 463 -39.28 -6.97 -16.08
N LYS A 464 -38.55 -7.14 -17.19
CA LYS A 464 -38.62 -8.32 -18.06
C LYS A 464 -37.29 -9.07 -18.04
N HIS A 465 -37.32 -10.38 -18.21
CA HIS A 465 -36.11 -11.21 -18.29
C HIS A 465 -35.72 -11.44 -19.74
N LEU A 466 -34.51 -11.03 -20.12
CA LEU A 466 -33.93 -11.30 -21.42
C LEU A 466 -33.24 -12.66 -21.40
N THR A 467 -33.76 -13.59 -22.20
CA THR A 467 -33.17 -14.91 -22.40
C THR A 467 -32.57 -14.98 -23.81
N ALA A 468 -31.30 -15.34 -23.89
CA ALA A 468 -30.56 -15.45 -25.13
C ALA A 468 -30.08 -16.90 -25.39
N ARG A 469 -29.54 -17.14 -26.59
CA ARG A 469 -28.91 -18.43 -26.94
C ARG A 469 -27.57 -18.63 -26.26
N GLN A 470 -26.86 -17.53 -26.04
CA GLN A 470 -25.68 -17.45 -25.19
C GLN A 470 -26.16 -17.48 -23.73
N PRO A 471 -25.40 -18.04 -22.78
CA PRO A 471 -25.69 -17.97 -21.34
C PRO A 471 -25.42 -16.56 -20.83
N ILE A 472 -26.26 -15.64 -21.29
CA ILE A 472 -26.36 -14.26 -20.88
C ILE A 472 -27.79 -14.08 -20.37
N SER A 473 -27.94 -13.72 -19.10
CA SER A 473 -29.22 -13.53 -18.44
C SER A 473 -29.32 -12.11 -17.92
N LEU A 474 -30.26 -11.31 -18.44
CA LEU A 474 -30.44 -9.91 -18.04
C LEU A 474 -31.84 -9.66 -17.52
N THR A 475 -31.96 -8.90 -16.45
CA THR A 475 -33.23 -8.27 -16.06
C THR A 475 -33.29 -6.87 -16.64
N VAL A 476 -34.26 -6.62 -17.51
CA VAL A 476 -34.39 -5.39 -18.30
C VAL A 476 -35.56 -4.55 -17.76
N LEU A 477 -35.27 -3.29 -17.46
CA LEU A 477 -36.24 -2.27 -17.15
C LEU A 477 -36.40 -1.33 -18.36
N ASN A 478 -37.58 -1.32 -18.95
CA ASN A 478 -37.92 -0.44 -20.07
C ASN A 478 -38.46 0.91 -19.55
N LEU A 479 -37.72 1.99 -19.77
CA LEU A 479 -38.12 3.35 -19.36
C LEU A 479 -39.07 4.00 -20.37
N GLN A 480 -38.69 4.01 -21.65
CA GLN A 480 -39.50 4.59 -22.73
C GLN A 480 -39.02 4.08 -24.09
N GLU A 481 -39.92 3.42 -24.83
CA GLU A 481 -39.64 2.93 -26.20
C GLU A 481 -38.36 2.10 -26.36
N GLY A 482 -37.85 1.49 -25.29
CA GLY A 482 -36.67 0.64 -25.33
C GLY A 482 -36.93 -0.77 -25.88
N LEU A 483 -38.20 -1.19 -25.88
CA LEU A 483 -38.67 -2.47 -26.43
C LEU A 483 -39.70 -2.24 -27.54
N PHE A 484 -39.82 -3.21 -28.45
CA PHE A 484 -40.90 -3.22 -29.43
C PHE A 484 -42.26 -3.50 -28.76
N THR A 485 -43.35 -3.06 -29.38
CA THR A 485 -44.71 -3.31 -28.87
C THR A 485 -45.07 -4.80 -28.81
N THR A 486 -44.37 -5.65 -29.57
CA THR A 486 -44.46 -7.12 -29.49
C THR A 486 -44.00 -7.69 -28.15
N ALA A 487 -43.23 -6.92 -27.38
CA ALA A 487 -42.79 -7.29 -26.04
C ALA A 487 -43.82 -6.99 -24.95
N ALA A 488 -44.88 -6.23 -25.27
CA ALA A 488 -45.90 -5.83 -24.29
C ALA A 488 -46.55 -7.07 -23.65
N GLY A 489 -46.64 -7.10 -22.32
CA GLY A 489 -47.21 -8.24 -21.57
C GLY A 489 -46.34 -9.49 -21.50
N LYS A 490 -45.19 -9.57 -22.19
CA LYS A 490 -44.22 -10.66 -21.99
C LYS A 490 -43.43 -10.43 -20.70
N MET A 491 -43.22 -11.49 -19.92
CA MET A 491 -42.26 -11.51 -18.82
C MET A 491 -40.86 -11.94 -19.28
N GLU A 492 -40.78 -12.85 -20.24
CA GLU A 492 -39.53 -13.25 -20.91
C GLU A 492 -39.48 -12.65 -22.32
N ILE A 493 -38.36 -12.00 -22.63
CA ILE A 493 -38.10 -11.34 -23.92
C ILE A 493 -36.85 -11.93 -24.57
N SER A 494 -36.77 -11.85 -25.90
CA SER A 494 -35.55 -12.20 -26.64
C SER A 494 -34.81 -10.94 -27.11
N PRO A 495 -33.56 -11.05 -27.60
CA PRO A 495 -32.86 -9.91 -28.20
C PRO A 495 -33.63 -9.24 -29.36
N ASP A 496 -34.51 -9.97 -30.04
CA ASP A 496 -35.34 -9.45 -31.14
C ASP A 496 -36.46 -8.51 -30.65
N ASP A 497 -36.81 -8.58 -29.36
CA ASP A 497 -37.80 -7.69 -28.74
C ASP A 497 -37.20 -6.32 -28.34
N ILE A 498 -35.88 -6.14 -28.44
CA ILE A 498 -35.16 -4.91 -28.07
C ILE A 498 -35.19 -3.89 -29.21
N LYS A 499 -35.72 -2.69 -28.92
CA LYS A 499 -35.76 -1.54 -29.84
C LYS A 499 -34.64 -0.52 -29.57
N SER A 500 -34.08 -0.51 -28.36
CA SER A 500 -33.03 0.42 -27.93
C SER A 500 -31.78 0.32 -28.81
N VAL A 501 -31.41 1.43 -29.45
CA VAL A 501 -30.23 1.53 -30.33
C VAL A 501 -28.93 1.19 -29.58
N PRO A 502 -28.63 1.79 -28.41
CA PRO A 502 -27.40 1.46 -27.69
C PRO A 502 -27.36 0.01 -27.20
N MET A 503 -28.50 -0.56 -26.78
CA MET A 503 -28.55 -1.97 -26.35
C MET A 503 -28.28 -2.91 -27.52
N TRP A 504 -28.85 -2.64 -28.69
CA TRP A 504 -28.64 -3.45 -29.88
C TRP A 504 -27.18 -3.40 -30.35
N ALA A 505 -26.58 -2.21 -30.33
CA ALA A 505 -25.17 -2.03 -30.67
C ALA A 505 -24.24 -2.79 -29.71
N LEU A 506 -24.48 -2.72 -28.39
CA LEU A 506 -23.74 -3.51 -27.42
C LEU A 506 -23.93 -5.02 -27.65
N TRP A 507 -25.18 -5.44 -27.90
CA TRP A 507 -25.53 -6.84 -28.11
C TRP A 507 -24.86 -7.45 -29.33
N PHE A 508 -24.58 -6.65 -30.36
CA PHE A 508 -23.85 -7.10 -31.54
C PHE A 508 -22.50 -7.73 -31.18
N GLY A 509 -21.76 -7.12 -30.25
CA GLY A 509 -20.49 -7.66 -29.76
C GLY A 509 -20.67 -8.70 -28.67
N LEU A 510 -21.55 -8.43 -27.70
CA LEU A 510 -21.76 -9.25 -26.52
C LEU A 510 -22.35 -10.62 -26.89
N GLY A 511 -23.34 -10.65 -27.77
CA GLY A 511 -24.02 -11.84 -28.27
C GLY A 511 -23.33 -12.54 -29.44
N ALA A 512 -22.17 -12.08 -29.92
CA ALA A 512 -21.49 -12.76 -31.02
C ALA A 512 -21.07 -14.20 -30.64
N LYS A 513 -21.29 -15.16 -31.55
CA LYS A 513 -20.99 -16.58 -31.31
C LYS A 513 -19.48 -16.79 -31.17
N ARG A 514 -19.05 -17.41 -30.07
CA ARG A 514 -17.63 -17.70 -29.79
C ARG A 514 -17.45 -19.15 -29.33
N PRO A 515 -16.34 -19.81 -29.69
CA PRO A 515 -15.98 -21.09 -29.09
C PRO A 515 -15.67 -20.91 -27.60
N GLY A 516 -15.98 -21.92 -26.78
CA GLY A 516 -15.67 -21.91 -25.35
C GLY A 516 -16.73 -21.26 -24.43
N TRP A 517 -17.84 -20.78 -24.98
CA TRP A 517 -18.94 -20.26 -24.18
C TRP A 517 -19.78 -21.41 -23.58
N SER A 518 -19.97 -21.40 -22.25
CA SER A 518 -20.70 -22.40 -21.45
C SER A 518 -21.38 -21.73 -20.23
N GLU A 519 -22.11 -22.50 -19.42
CA GLU A 519 -22.72 -21.97 -18.18
C GLU A 519 -21.66 -21.50 -17.16
N GLU A 520 -20.45 -22.04 -17.21
CA GLU A 520 -19.33 -21.69 -16.30
C GLU A 520 -18.76 -20.29 -16.57
N ASN A 521 -18.99 -19.72 -17.75
CA ASN A 521 -18.65 -18.34 -18.09
C ASN A 521 -19.88 -17.53 -18.50
N SER A 522 -21.01 -17.88 -17.88
CA SER A 522 -22.25 -17.12 -18.01
C SER A 522 -22.07 -15.67 -17.55
N ILE A 523 -22.84 -14.77 -18.19
CA ILE A 523 -22.91 -13.37 -17.83
C ILE A 523 -24.32 -13.10 -17.32
N GLU A 524 -24.42 -12.54 -16.12
CA GLU A 524 -25.68 -12.10 -15.57
C GLU A 524 -25.70 -10.58 -15.44
N GLY A 525 -26.87 -9.97 -15.34
CA GLY A 525 -26.90 -8.53 -15.20
C GLY A 525 -28.28 -7.88 -15.15
N TYR A 526 -28.22 -6.56 -15.11
CA TYR A 526 -29.39 -5.70 -15.10
C TYR A 526 -29.19 -4.59 -16.13
N ALA A 527 -30.23 -4.31 -16.90
CA ALA A 527 -30.22 -3.23 -17.87
C ALA A 527 -31.42 -2.31 -17.63
N ILE A 528 -31.17 -1.01 -17.70
CA ILE A 528 -32.17 0.04 -17.73
C ILE A 528 -32.02 0.72 -19.08
N LEU A 529 -33.07 0.69 -19.90
CA LEU A 529 -32.97 1.17 -21.27
C LEU A 529 -34.18 1.99 -21.72
N SER A 530 -33.92 2.93 -22.63
CA SER A 530 -34.90 3.62 -23.45
C SER A 530 -34.49 3.47 -24.92
N LYS A 531 -35.20 4.13 -25.85
CA LYS A 531 -34.83 4.14 -27.27
C LYS A 531 -33.36 4.57 -27.51
N THR A 532 -32.87 5.59 -26.79
CA THR A 532 -31.55 6.22 -27.01
C THR A 532 -30.63 6.18 -25.79
N TYR A 533 -31.06 5.55 -24.69
CA TYR A 533 -30.28 5.43 -23.46
C TYR A 533 -30.14 3.97 -23.03
N LEU A 534 -28.97 3.64 -22.47
CA LEU A 534 -28.70 2.36 -21.83
C LEU A 534 -27.79 2.57 -20.61
N ASN A 535 -28.23 2.06 -19.48
CA ASN A 535 -27.38 1.73 -18.35
C ASN A 535 -27.43 0.23 -18.13
N ILE A 536 -26.29 -0.44 -18.12
CA ILE A 536 -26.22 -1.89 -17.98
C ILE A 536 -25.05 -2.28 -17.09
N LYS A 537 -25.34 -3.15 -16.12
CA LYS A 537 -24.35 -3.81 -15.28
C LYS A 537 -24.32 -5.29 -15.62
N LEU A 538 -23.14 -5.80 -15.94
CA LEU A 538 -22.86 -7.18 -16.32
C LEU A 538 -21.85 -7.78 -15.34
N LYS A 539 -22.10 -9.00 -14.87
CA LYS A 539 -21.23 -9.74 -13.95
C LYS A 539 -20.93 -11.12 -14.53
N SER A 540 -19.69 -11.57 -14.39
CA SER A 540 -19.28 -12.95 -14.70
C SER A 540 -18.31 -13.42 -13.63
N GLU A 541 -18.60 -14.51 -12.90
CA GLU A 541 -17.84 -15.00 -11.72
C GLU A 541 -17.28 -13.89 -10.79
N LYS A 542 -16.12 -13.30 -11.10
CA LYS A 542 -15.46 -12.21 -10.35
C LYS A 542 -15.24 -10.90 -11.12
N ASP A 543 -15.64 -10.82 -12.39
CA ASP A 543 -15.63 -9.61 -13.21
C ASP A 543 -16.93 -8.82 -13.03
N LEU A 544 -16.80 -7.50 -12.99
CA LEU A 544 -17.91 -6.54 -13.05
C LEU A 544 -17.66 -5.56 -14.18
N SER A 545 -18.63 -5.44 -15.09
CA SER A 545 -18.65 -4.45 -16.16
C SER A 545 -19.88 -3.56 -16.03
N GLU A 546 -19.71 -2.25 -16.15
CA GLU A 546 -20.79 -1.28 -16.14
C GLU A 546 -20.67 -0.37 -17.34
N ILE A 547 -21.79 -0.10 -18.01
CA ILE A 547 -21.86 0.79 -19.16
C ILE A 547 -23.02 1.76 -18.94
N ASP A 548 -22.74 3.06 -19.04
CA ASP A 548 -23.74 4.14 -19.09
C ASP A 548 -23.55 4.89 -20.42
N THR A 549 -24.59 4.95 -21.24
CA THR A 549 -24.49 5.53 -22.59
C THR A 549 -25.76 6.20 -23.08
N VAL A 550 -25.57 7.32 -23.77
CA VAL A 550 -26.58 7.95 -24.63
C VAL A 550 -26.11 7.83 -26.07
N CYS A 551 -26.99 7.32 -26.92
CA CYS A 551 -26.82 7.16 -28.36
C CYS A 551 -28.04 7.76 -29.06
N ASP A 552 -27.92 9.02 -29.44
CA ASP A 552 -28.95 9.88 -30.02
C ASP A 552 -28.44 10.54 -31.31
N GLN A 553 -29.33 11.18 -32.06
CA GLN A 553 -28.97 11.94 -33.27
C GLN A 553 -28.23 13.23 -32.91
N ASP A 554 -28.50 13.79 -31.73
CA ASP A 554 -27.79 14.94 -31.19
C ASP A 554 -26.41 14.55 -30.63
N TYR A 555 -25.37 14.77 -31.44
CA TYR A 555 -24.00 14.41 -31.10
C TYR A 555 -23.51 14.97 -29.76
N SER A 556 -24.03 16.14 -29.34
CA SER A 556 -23.58 16.83 -28.13
C SER A 556 -23.98 16.09 -26.84
N LYS A 557 -25.00 15.23 -26.91
CA LYS A 557 -25.49 14.42 -25.78
C LYS A 557 -24.82 13.06 -25.70
N ASN A 558 -24.25 12.60 -26.82
CA ASN A 558 -23.73 11.26 -26.96
C ASN A 558 -22.50 11.03 -26.10
N HIS A 559 -22.52 9.92 -25.37
CA HIS A 559 -21.40 9.49 -24.55
C HIS A 559 -21.43 8.00 -24.28
N ILE A 560 -20.27 7.45 -23.97
CA ILE A 560 -20.10 6.13 -23.40
C ILE A 560 -19.23 6.30 -22.16
N HIS A 561 -19.70 5.77 -21.05
CA HIS A 561 -18.91 5.57 -19.85
C HIS A 561 -18.88 4.07 -19.58
N PHE A 562 -17.72 3.46 -19.77
CA PHE A 562 -17.48 2.04 -19.53
C PHE A 562 -16.56 1.88 -18.33
N ARG A 563 -16.98 1.08 -17.36
CA ARG A 563 -16.22 0.73 -16.18
C ARG A 563 -16.05 -0.79 -16.14
N PHE A 564 -14.85 -1.24 -15.79
CA PHE A 564 -14.57 -2.64 -15.56
C PHE A 564 -13.74 -2.80 -14.29
N LYS A 565 -14.13 -3.75 -13.42
CA LYS A 565 -13.34 -4.16 -12.25
C LYS A 565 -13.25 -5.68 -12.13
N GLY A 566 -12.05 -6.13 -11.77
CA GLY A 566 -11.85 -7.44 -11.17
C GLY A 566 -11.39 -8.55 -12.10
N GLY A 567 -11.80 -9.76 -11.71
CA GLY A 567 -11.55 -11.01 -12.42
C GLY A 567 -10.68 -12.01 -11.69
N ASP A 568 -10.76 -13.25 -12.17
CA ASP A 568 -9.94 -14.34 -11.67
C ASP A 568 -8.48 -14.20 -12.13
N GLY A 569 -7.60 -14.82 -11.33
CA GLY A 569 -6.16 -14.81 -11.56
C GLY A 569 -5.36 -14.09 -10.48
N SER A 570 -4.05 -14.27 -10.59
CA SER A 570 -2.99 -13.56 -9.88
C SER A 570 -3.03 -12.05 -10.15
N ALA A 571 -2.29 -11.27 -9.35
CA ALA A 571 -2.16 -9.83 -9.54
C ALA A 571 -1.71 -9.48 -10.96
N ASP A 572 -0.69 -10.19 -11.48
CA ASP A 572 -0.17 -9.96 -12.83
C ASP A 572 -1.20 -10.23 -13.93
N GLU A 573 -2.04 -11.27 -13.79
CA GLU A 573 -3.11 -11.60 -14.73
C GLU A 573 -4.22 -10.55 -14.72
N ARG A 574 -4.59 -10.02 -13.54
CA ARG A 574 -5.57 -8.93 -13.43
C ARG A 574 -5.04 -7.64 -14.06
N ILE A 575 -3.79 -7.29 -13.82
CA ILE A 575 -3.13 -6.13 -14.44
C ILE A 575 -3.02 -6.32 -15.96
N ALA A 576 -2.66 -7.52 -16.42
CA ALA A 576 -2.58 -7.84 -17.84
C ALA A 576 -3.94 -7.69 -18.53
N ARG A 577 -5.05 -8.05 -17.86
CA ARG A 577 -6.41 -7.80 -18.36
C ARG A 577 -6.71 -6.32 -18.52
N ILE A 578 -6.34 -5.48 -17.55
CA ILE A 578 -6.49 -4.03 -17.67
C ILE A 578 -5.66 -3.48 -18.83
N GLU A 579 -4.40 -3.91 -18.97
CA GLU A 579 -3.56 -3.52 -20.10
C GLU A 579 -4.15 -3.95 -21.44
N PHE A 580 -4.73 -5.15 -21.54
CA PHE A 580 -5.47 -5.59 -22.72
C PHE A 580 -6.62 -4.63 -23.07
N ILE A 581 -7.49 -4.31 -22.10
CA ILE A 581 -8.61 -3.39 -22.32
C ILE A 581 -8.10 -2.01 -22.79
N LYS A 582 -7.04 -1.48 -22.16
CA LYS A 582 -6.43 -0.20 -22.54
C LYS A 582 -5.94 -0.21 -23.98
N LYS A 583 -5.23 -1.26 -24.36
CA LYS A 583 -4.67 -1.39 -25.72
C LYS A 583 -5.75 -1.51 -26.79
N VAL A 584 -6.94 -2.02 -26.46
CA VAL A 584 -8.09 -2.07 -27.36
C VAL A 584 -8.83 -0.73 -27.42
N LEU A 585 -9.08 -0.07 -26.28
CA LEU A 585 -9.96 1.11 -26.23
C LEU A 585 -9.28 2.44 -26.58
N ILE A 586 -7.98 2.62 -26.27
CA ILE A 586 -7.26 3.88 -26.59
C ILE A 586 -7.26 4.16 -28.10
N PRO A 587 -6.90 3.20 -29.00
CA PRO A 587 -6.93 3.44 -30.44
C PRO A 587 -8.32 3.75 -31.00
N VAL A 588 -9.37 3.33 -30.28
CA VAL A 588 -10.78 3.54 -30.64
C VAL A 588 -11.29 4.92 -30.18
N GLY A 589 -10.46 5.70 -29.46
CA GLY A 589 -10.73 7.09 -29.08
C GLY A 589 -11.35 7.26 -27.69
N PHE A 590 -11.13 6.31 -26.78
CA PHE A 590 -11.52 6.47 -25.37
C PHE A 590 -10.42 7.18 -24.58
N GLU A 591 -10.85 8.10 -23.72
CA GLU A 591 -10.04 8.61 -22.61
C GLU A 591 -10.12 7.57 -21.48
N ILE A 592 -8.98 7.19 -20.90
CA ILE A 592 -8.93 6.12 -19.91
C ILE A 592 -8.25 6.60 -18.64
N GLU A 593 -8.90 6.33 -17.52
CA GLU A 593 -8.31 6.37 -16.19
C GLU A 593 -8.30 4.93 -15.64
N ASN A 594 -7.22 4.56 -14.95
CA ASN A 594 -7.11 3.22 -14.38
C ASN A 594 -6.39 3.27 -13.03
N GLN A 595 -6.83 2.41 -12.12
CA GLN A 595 -6.24 2.21 -10.81
C GLN A 595 -6.32 0.72 -10.49
N GLY A 596 -5.18 0.07 -10.31
CA GLY A 596 -5.09 -1.38 -10.18
C GLY A 596 -5.86 -2.16 -11.25
N ASP A 597 -6.79 -3.00 -10.79
CA ASP A 597 -7.68 -3.82 -11.61
C ASP A 597 -9.03 -3.15 -11.93
N LEU A 598 -9.13 -1.83 -11.70
CA LEU A 598 -10.27 -0.99 -12.05
C LEU A 598 -9.87 -0.08 -13.22
N ILE A 599 -10.70 -0.05 -14.26
CA ILE A 599 -10.55 0.81 -15.42
C ILE A 599 -11.84 1.53 -15.72
N GLU A 600 -11.72 2.82 -16.01
CA GLU A 600 -12.79 3.68 -16.50
C GLU A 600 -12.40 4.23 -17.86
N ALA A 601 -13.26 4.02 -18.84
CA ALA A 601 -13.10 4.48 -20.20
C ALA A 601 -14.27 5.40 -20.56
N VAL A 602 -13.96 6.64 -20.88
CA VAL A 602 -14.92 7.68 -21.23
C VAL A 602 -14.77 8.05 -22.69
N HIS A 603 -15.90 8.20 -23.37
CA HIS A 603 -15.96 8.77 -24.70
C HIS A 603 -17.16 9.71 -24.80
N LYS A 604 -16.99 10.90 -25.40
CA LYS A 604 -18.01 11.96 -25.47
C LYS A 604 -18.05 12.54 -26.87
N GLU A 605 -19.18 13.15 -27.22
CA GLU A 605 -19.37 13.99 -28.41
C GLU A 605 -19.02 13.27 -29.71
N SER A 606 -19.84 12.28 -30.08
CA SER A 606 -19.66 11.52 -31.33
C SER A 606 -20.98 11.24 -32.03
N THR A 607 -20.90 10.91 -33.31
CA THR A 607 -22.09 10.57 -34.09
C THR A 607 -22.73 9.28 -33.58
N GLU A 608 -24.04 9.12 -33.82
CA GLU A 608 -24.77 7.90 -33.44
C GLU A 608 -24.08 6.62 -33.96
N ALA A 609 -23.62 6.63 -35.22
CA ALA A 609 -22.94 5.51 -35.84
C ALA A 609 -21.60 5.16 -35.16
N GLU A 610 -20.83 6.16 -34.74
CA GLU A 610 -19.57 5.95 -34.02
C GLU A 610 -19.81 5.40 -32.62
N ILE A 611 -20.84 5.88 -31.90
CA ILE A 611 -21.23 5.35 -30.59
C ILE A 611 -21.64 3.88 -30.73
N GLN A 612 -22.45 3.54 -31.72
CA GLN A 612 -22.85 2.16 -31.97
C GLN A 612 -21.63 1.25 -32.25
N LYS A 613 -20.69 1.69 -33.10
CA LYS A 613 -19.46 0.93 -33.39
C LYS A 613 -18.63 0.69 -32.12
N LYS A 614 -18.47 1.72 -31.30
CA LYS A 614 -17.72 1.65 -30.03
C LYS A 614 -18.40 0.74 -29.00
N LEU A 615 -19.73 0.80 -28.88
CA LEU A 615 -20.51 -0.10 -28.03
C LEU A 615 -20.38 -1.56 -28.47
N ALA A 616 -20.38 -1.82 -29.77
CA ALA A 616 -20.13 -3.16 -30.29
C ALA A 616 -18.73 -3.65 -29.89
N THR A 617 -17.69 -2.81 -30.00
CA THR A 617 -16.34 -3.13 -29.52
C THR A 617 -16.32 -3.48 -28.03
N ILE A 618 -16.98 -2.69 -27.18
CA ILE A 618 -17.10 -2.99 -25.74
C ILE A 618 -17.80 -4.33 -25.50
N GLY A 619 -18.90 -4.59 -26.21
CA GLY A 619 -19.59 -5.88 -26.17
C GLY A 619 -18.66 -7.03 -26.53
N HIS A 620 -17.79 -6.84 -27.53
CA HIS A 620 -16.80 -7.86 -27.89
C HIS A 620 -15.74 -8.09 -26.81
N ILE A 621 -15.29 -7.01 -26.14
CA ILE A 621 -14.31 -7.08 -25.04
C ILE A 621 -14.87 -7.88 -23.88
N ILE A 622 -16.07 -7.52 -23.39
CA ILE A 622 -16.70 -8.17 -22.24
C ILE A 622 -16.88 -9.67 -22.50
N ALA A 623 -17.36 -9.98 -23.70
CA ALA A 623 -17.55 -11.36 -24.12
C ALA A 623 -16.24 -12.14 -24.25
N HIS A 624 -15.16 -11.52 -24.75
CA HIS A 624 -13.85 -12.15 -24.82
C HIS A 624 -13.25 -12.38 -23.43
N ILE A 625 -13.39 -11.42 -22.51
CA ILE A 625 -12.89 -11.57 -21.13
C ILE A 625 -13.60 -12.73 -20.41
N ALA A 626 -14.92 -12.86 -20.56
CA ALA A 626 -15.67 -13.92 -19.91
C ALA A 626 -15.17 -15.33 -20.30
N ILE A 627 -14.77 -15.53 -21.56
CA ILE A 627 -14.28 -16.82 -22.05
C ILE A 627 -12.77 -17.04 -21.84
N SER A 628 -11.99 -15.97 -21.70
CA SER A 628 -10.53 -16.02 -21.63
C SER A 628 -10.04 -16.00 -20.17
N LYS A 629 -9.77 -17.17 -19.60
CA LYS A 629 -9.24 -17.31 -18.22
C LYS A 629 -7.84 -17.94 -18.21
N PRO A 630 -6.74 -17.17 -18.06
CA PRO A 630 -6.64 -15.69 -18.09
C PRO A 630 -6.59 -15.14 -19.53
N VAL A 631 -6.85 -13.83 -19.70
CA VAL A 631 -6.67 -13.11 -20.97
C VAL A 631 -5.19 -13.05 -21.37
N ALA A 632 -4.31 -12.80 -20.41
CA ALA A 632 -2.87 -12.78 -20.58
C ALA A 632 -2.18 -13.01 -19.23
N GLN A 633 -0.98 -13.59 -19.24
CA GLN A 633 -0.20 -13.84 -18.02
C GLN A 633 0.56 -12.61 -17.54
N ASN A 634 0.87 -11.67 -18.43
CA ASN A 634 1.64 -10.46 -18.11
C ASN A 634 1.36 -9.32 -19.10
N LYS A 635 1.88 -8.12 -18.79
CA LYS A 635 1.68 -6.91 -19.60
C LYS A 635 2.18 -7.02 -21.05
N GLN A 636 3.25 -7.76 -21.30
CA GLN A 636 3.78 -7.93 -22.66
C GLN A 636 2.86 -8.80 -23.51
N GLN A 637 2.38 -9.92 -22.95
CA GLN A 637 1.42 -10.78 -23.62
C GLN A 637 0.09 -10.06 -23.88
N ALA A 638 -0.36 -9.21 -22.94
CA ALA A 638 -1.59 -8.43 -23.10
C ALA A 638 -1.60 -7.54 -24.36
N ALA A 639 -0.45 -6.96 -24.73
CA ALA A 639 -0.35 -6.14 -25.93
C ALA A 639 -0.47 -6.98 -27.22
N SER A 640 0.10 -8.19 -27.24
CA SER A 640 -0.04 -9.13 -28.35
C SER A 640 -1.49 -9.61 -28.49
N GLU A 641 -2.12 -9.96 -27.37
CA GLU A 641 -3.51 -10.43 -27.38
C GLU A 641 -4.47 -9.32 -27.83
N ALA A 642 -4.23 -8.08 -27.42
CA ALA A 642 -5.00 -6.93 -27.89
C ALA A 642 -4.88 -6.73 -29.41
N ALA A 643 -3.68 -6.91 -29.99
CA ALA A 643 -3.48 -6.82 -31.43
C ALA A 643 -4.23 -7.92 -32.21
N ILE A 644 -4.19 -9.16 -31.70
CA ILE A 644 -4.95 -10.29 -32.28
C ILE A 644 -6.45 -10.03 -32.18
N PHE A 645 -6.92 -9.55 -31.02
CA PHE A 645 -8.31 -9.20 -30.80
C PHE A 645 -8.79 -8.12 -31.78
N ILE A 646 -8.03 -7.03 -31.94
CA ILE A 646 -8.35 -5.94 -32.88
C ILE A 646 -8.38 -6.45 -34.33
N ALA A 647 -7.44 -7.32 -34.71
CA ALA A 647 -7.41 -7.91 -36.06
C ALA A 647 -8.66 -8.74 -36.36
N ASN A 648 -9.24 -9.41 -35.36
CA ASN A 648 -10.44 -10.22 -35.49
C ASN A 648 -11.76 -9.41 -35.42
N LEU A 649 -11.70 -8.11 -35.12
CA LEU A 649 -12.87 -7.22 -35.13
C LEU A 649 -13.17 -6.62 -36.52
N ASN A 650 -12.17 -6.59 -37.40
CA ASN A 650 -12.27 -6.13 -38.79
C ASN A 650 -12.56 -7.31 -39.71
#